data_AF-A0A7C7R0D5-F1
#
_entry.id   AF-A0A7C7R0D5-F1
#
_cell.length_a   1.000
_cell.length_b   1.000
_cell.length_c   1.000
_cell.angle_alpha   90.00
_cell.angle_beta   90.00
_cell.angle_gamma   90.00
#
_symmetry.space_group_name_H-M   'P 1'
#
loop_
_entity.id
_entity.type
_entity.pdbx_description
1 polymer ?
#
loop_
_entity_poly.entity_id
_entity_poly.type
_entity_poly.pdbx_seq_one_letter_code
_entity_poly.pdbx_strand_id
1 'polypeptide(L)'
;AEGDQALLNLDPARLRRMLAGVVEWIEDFRPMPGADAERLEEQRVRAMRISAELDRLLELPDGRAKWEAFLSLYRRAAELQRRVAWSNPLLDFDRLLVVVRGTKSPSLGLPQNWQSNCVLPRSGFDDRIAVLDPVGPEGRLRSLYKPAKDVFVGDLDLHFDGERLLFSSIGSHGRWQIFEIRTDGTGLRQVTRGDHEDVDNYDACYLPDGRIIFSSTASMAAVPCVNGSTRVANLYIMNRDGSGVRQLCFDQEHNWCPTVLPNGRVLYLRWEYTDTPHAHARLLFHMNPDGTGQMEYYGSNSYWPNAIFYARPIPDEPTRFVGIVGGHHGVPRMGELVVFDVAKGRREAGGVVQRIPGHGQRVEPRIEDNLVDASWPKFLHPYPLSDKYFLVAAQPTPESLWGIYLADVFDNLVLIKQLPGYALLEPIPLRPTRRPPVIADRINPRRKEGLVYLSDIYAGEGLRGIPPGTVKSLRLISYHYLYPGMGGPQGVVGMEGPWDIKRVLGTVPVEEDGSALFRVPANTPVAVQPLDEEGKALQLMRSWFTAMPGEVLSCVGCHESQSASPPSRPTLAMRRGPSEIAPWYGPARGFNFAREVQPVLDRYCVGCHDGQTRIGGKTAADLRGREQISDYISAYHYGGRDAGHFSTSYVELHRFVRRPGLESDYHLLVPMEFHADTTQLVQLLSKGHYGVQLDQEAWDRLITWIDLNAPFHGTWHEIAGRQRVERWAQRRRQLRRLYARMDDDPEAVVQTQQETVEPIVPSVGRAEPGEPGGPVPCSGWPFDGAEARRRQQAAGPARCSIELAEGVSLELVRIPAGQFVMGSADAHPDERPPHRVQMAEAFWMGATEVTNRQYALFDPSHDSGVESRFGMQFGVRGFYVNGPDQPVVRVSWHEAMAFCRWLSQKTGVTFTLPTEAQWEYACRAGTATPFSFGDLDTDFSPFANLADATLSEYVCHPYRKERIPLANASRYDDWIPKDARFRDGSFLSDGVGRYQPHPWGLYDMHGNVWEWTR
;
A
#
# COMPACT_ATOMS: atom_id res chain seq x y z
N ALA A 1 14.32 -47.59 -25.68
CA ALA A 1 15.43 -47.27 -24.79
C ALA A 1 15.01 -46.05 -23.99
N GLU A 2 14.85 -46.25 -22.69
CA GLU A 2 14.36 -45.30 -21.69
C GLU A 2 15.29 -44.09 -21.62
N GLY A 3 14.74 -42.87 -21.66
CA GLY A 3 15.56 -41.66 -21.53
C GLY A 3 14.94 -40.31 -21.91
N ASP A 4 13.70 -40.25 -22.42
CA ASP A 4 13.12 -38.96 -22.89
C ASP A 4 11.60 -38.86 -22.69
N GLN A 5 11.09 -39.43 -21.59
CA GLN A 5 9.69 -39.28 -21.15
C GLN A 5 9.56 -38.25 -20.03
N ALA A 6 10.11 -37.05 -20.20
CA ALA A 6 9.70 -35.90 -19.41
C ALA A 6 8.33 -35.38 -19.92
N LEU A 7 7.29 -36.14 -19.53
CA LEU A 7 5.89 -35.81 -19.33
C LEU A 7 5.38 -34.44 -19.87
N LEU A 8 5.13 -34.37 -21.17
CA LEU A 8 3.86 -33.78 -21.62
C LEU A 8 2.80 -34.81 -21.24
N ASN A 9 1.94 -34.55 -20.27
CA ASN A 9 0.74 -35.38 -20.02
C ASN A 9 -0.06 -35.44 -21.33
N LEU A 10 0.13 -36.53 -22.09
CA LEU A 10 -0.57 -36.84 -23.33
C LEU A 10 -1.97 -37.30 -22.94
N ASP A 11 -2.85 -36.33 -22.77
CA ASP A 11 -4.21 -36.51 -22.29
C ASP A 11 -5.22 -36.17 -23.40
N PRO A 12 -6.22 -37.02 -23.69
CA PRO A 12 -7.30 -36.72 -24.60
C PRO A 12 -8.02 -35.39 -24.34
N ALA A 13 -8.22 -34.99 -23.08
CA ALA A 13 -8.86 -33.72 -22.78
C ALA A 13 -8.00 -32.53 -23.22
N ARG A 14 -6.67 -32.63 -23.12
CA ARG A 14 -5.73 -31.66 -23.69
C ARG A 14 -5.86 -31.56 -25.21
N LEU A 15 -5.94 -32.70 -25.91
CA LEU A 15 -6.12 -32.71 -27.36
C LEU A 15 -7.45 -32.06 -27.76
N ARG A 16 -8.54 -32.31 -27.01
CA ARG A 16 -9.83 -31.63 -27.22
C ARG A 16 -9.72 -30.12 -27.04
N ARG A 17 -9.08 -29.66 -25.96
CA ARG A 17 -8.84 -28.21 -25.73
C ARG A 17 -8.03 -27.58 -26.86
N MET A 18 -6.98 -28.28 -27.32
CA MET A 18 -6.16 -27.80 -28.44
C MET A 18 -6.98 -27.65 -29.74
N LEU A 19 -7.87 -28.61 -30.05
CA LEU A 19 -8.75 -28.52 -31.22
C LEU A 19 -9.83 -27.43 -31.05
N ALA A 20 -10.36 -27.25 -29.85
CA ALA A 20 -11.29 -26.17 -29.55
C ALA A 20 -10.63 -24.79 -29.78
N GLY A 21 -9.42 -24.57 -29.25
CA GLY A 21 -8.66 -23.34 -29.48
C GLY A 21 -8.34 -23.09 -30.96
N VAL A 22 -8.08 -24.15 -31.73
CA VAL A 22 -7.94 -24.03 -33.20
C VAL A 22 -9.22 -23.53 -33.86
N VAL A 23 -10.39 -24.01 -33.43
CA VAL A 23 -11.68 -23.55 -33.96
C VAL A 23 -11.94 -22.10 -33.54
N GLU A 24 -11.66 -21.74 -32.29
CA GLU A 24 -11.78 -20.36 -31.80
C GLU A 24 -10.93 -19.38 -32.62
N TRP A 25 -9.67 -19.74 -32.92
CA TRP A 25 -8.84 -18.96 -33.83
C TRP A 25 -9.42 -18.81 -35.22
N ILE A 26 -9.94 -19.89 -35.81
CA ILE A 26 -10.52 -19.82 -37.15
C ILE A 26 -11.69 -18.84 -37.18
N GLU A 27 -12.56 -18.88 -36.17
CA GLU A 27 -13.70 -17.97 -36.07
C GLU A 27 -13.25 -16.53 -35.76
N ASP A 28 -12.18 -16.33 -34.97
CA ASP A 28 -11.65 -15.00 -34.66
C ASP A 28 -10.89 -14.38 -35.86
N PHE A 29 -10.12 -15.17 -36.62
CA PHE A 29 -9.37 -14.72 -37.78
C PHE A 29 -10.26 -14.42 -38.98
N ARG A 30 -11.32 -15.20 -39.20
CA ARG A 30 -12.22 -15.07 -40.35
C ARG A 30 -12.72 -13.64 -40.63
N PRO A 31 -13.17 -12.84 -39.64
CA PRO A 31 -13.61 -11.47 -39.86
C PRO A 31 -12.45 -10.46 -40.00
N MET A 32 -11.20 -10.83 -39.75
CA MET A 32 -10.07 -9.91 -39.81
C MET A 32 -9.69 -9.55 -41.25
N PRO A 33 -9.33 -8.28 -41.52
CA PRO A 33 -8.76 -7.89 -42.80
C PRO A 33 -7.53 -8.72 -43.16
N GLY A 34 -7.46 -9.25 -44.39
CA GLY A 34 -6.34 -10.05 -44.88
C GLY A 34 -6.43 -11.56 -44.59
N ALA A 35 -7.51 -12.04 -43.95
CA ALA A 35 -7.72 -13.46 -43.71
C ALA A 35 -8.08 -14.24 -44.99
N ASP A 36 -7.49 -15.44 -45.14
CA ASP A 36 -7.82 -16.39 -46.21
C ASP A 36 -8.97 -17.31 -45.75
N ALA A 37 -10.20 -16.88 -46.02
CA ALA A 37 -11.42 -17.56 -45.56
C ALA A 37 -11.56 -19.00 -46.06
N GLU A 38 -11.11 -19.28 -47.30
CA GLU A 38 -11.16 -20.62 -47.89
C GLU A 38 -10.20 -21.56 -47.15
N ARG A 39 -8.95 -21.12 -46.97
CA ARG A 39 -7.95 -21.90 -46.22
C ARG A 39 -8.32 -22.13 -44.76
N LEU A 40 -8.94 -21.14 -44.11
CA LEU A 40 -9.44 -21.26 -42.75
C LEU A 40 -10.56 -22.31 -42.65
N GLU A 41 -11.50 -22.32 -43.60
CA GLU A 41 -12.55 -23.35 -43.64
C GLU A 41 -11.98 -24.75 -43.90
N GLU A 42 -10.97 -24.89 -44.77
CA GLU A 42 -10.26 -26.16 -44.94
C GLU A 42 -9.63 -26.66 -43.61
N GLN A 43 -9.00 -25.77 -42.85
CA GLN A 43 -8.43 -26.14 -41.55
C GLN A 43 -9.51 -26.50 -40.53
N ARG A 44 -10.67 -25.85 -40.58
CA ARG A 44 -11.83 -26.16 -39.72
C ARG A 44 -12.33 -27.58 -39.97
N VAL A 45 -12.49 -27.95 -41.24
CA VAL A 45 -12.87 -29.32 -41.64
C VAL A 45 -11.83 -30.34 -41.15
N ARG A 46 -10.52 -30.02 -41.22
CA ARG A 46 -9.46 -30.87 -40.66
C ARG A 46 -9.58 -31.00 -39.15
N ALA A 47 -9.86 -29.92 -38.42
CA ALA A 47 -10.05 -29.96 -36.96
C ALA A 47 -11.23 -30.87 -36.58
N MET A 48 -12.37 -30.72 -37.25
CA MET A 48 -13.55 -31.58 -37.06
C MET A 48 -13.24 -33.05 -37.31
N ARG A 49 -12.47 -33.35 -38.38
CA ARG A 49 -12.05 -34.72 -38.69
C ARG A 49 -11.17 -35.32 -37.59
N ILE A 50 -10.19 -34.56 -37.09
CA ILE A 50 -9.32 -35.02 -35.99
C ILE A 50 -10.16 -35.23 -34.72
N SER A 51 -11.11 -34.34 -34.41
CA SER A 51 -12.00 -34.50 -33.27
C SER A 51 -12.83 -35.79 -33.36
N ALA A 52 -13.44 -36.06 -34.52
CA ALA A 52 -14.21 -37.29 -34.74
C ALA A 52 -13.33 -38.56 -34.69
N GLU A 53 -12.06 -38.47 -35.14
CA GLU A 53 -11.10 -39.55 -34.98
C GLU A 53 -10.70 -39.78 -33.52
N LEU A 54 -10.61 -38.72 -32.70
CA LEU A 54 -10.37 -38.83 -31.26
C LEU A 54 -11.54 -39.55 -30.56
N ASP A 55 -12.77 -39.19 -30.90
CA ASP A 55 -13.96 -39.81 -30.31
C ASP A 55 -13.98 -41.32 -30.55
N ARG A 56 -13.74 -41.75 -31.81
CA ARG A 56 -13.60 -43.17 -32.15
C ARG A 56 -12.44 -43.86 -31.44
N LEU A 57 -11.31 -43.16 -31.30
CA LEU A 57 -10.12 -43.70 -30.63
C LEU A 57 -10.36 -43.93 -29.13
N LEU A 58 -11.16 -43.09 -28.49
CA LEU A 58 -11.48 -43.20 -27.07
C LEU A 58 -12.33 -44.43 -26.75
N GLU A 59 -13.15 -44.89 -27.70
CA GLU A 59 -13.96 -46.12 -27.60
C GLU A 59 -13.14 -47.41 -27.67
N LEU A 60 -11.90 -47.38 -28.16
CA LEU A 60 -11.03 -48.56 -28.22
C LEU A 60 -10.58 -49.00 -26.81
N PRO A 61 -10.39 -50.32 -26.57
CA PRO A 61 -9.82 -50.81 -25.32
C PRO A 61 -8.42 -50.25 -25.08
N ASP A 62 -8.07 -50.07 -23.82
CA ASP A 62 -6.78 -49.50 -23.45
C ASP A 62 -5.63 -50.44 -23.85
N GLY A 63 -4.57 -49.89 -24.43
CA GLY A 63 -3.46 -50.67 -24.96
C GLY A 63 -2.54 -49.90 -25.91
N ARG A 64 -1.39 -50.51 -26.23
CA ARG A 64 -0.31 -49.88 -27.01
C ARG A 64 -0.78 -49.29 -28.36
N ALA A 65 -1.63 -50.01 -29.09
CA ALA A 65 -2.13 -49.54 -30.39
C ALA A 65 -2.99 -48.28 -30.28
N LYS A 66 -3.83 -48.17 -29.23
CA LYS A 66 -4.62 -46.96 -28.93
C LYS A 66 -3.70 -45.77 -28.69
N TRP A 67 -2.66 -45.95 -27.87
CA TRP A 67 -1.73 -44.87 -27.52
C TRP A 67 -0.78 -44.48 -28.66
N GLU A 68 -0.37 -45.41 -29.52
CA GLU A 68 0.37 -45.10 -30.75
C GLU A 68 -0.49 -44.30 -31.74
N ALA A 69 -1.76 -44.68 -31.92
CA ALA A 69 -2.72 -43.92 -32.72
C ALA A 69 -3.03 -42.54 -32.10
N PHE A 70 -3.16 -42.46 -30.77
CA PHE A 70 -3.34 -41.20 -30.05
C PHE A 70 -2.17 -40.25 -30.28
N LEU A 71 -0.93 -40.75 -30.19
CA LEU A 71 0.27 -39.97 -30.44
C LEU A 71 0.32 -39.43 -31.88
N SER A 72 -0.07 -40.24 -32.86
CA SER A 72 -0.20 -39.82 -34.26
C SER A 72 -1.25 -38.71 -34.43
N LEU A 73 -2.43 -38.89 -33.80
CA LEU A 73 -3.50 -37.90 -33.83
C LEU A 73 -3.09 -36.58 -33.16
N TYR A 74 -2.42 -36.68 -32.02
CA TYR A 74 -1.88 -35.54 -31.28
C TYR A 74 -0.87 -34.74 -32.12
N ARG A 75 0.06 -35.42 -32.82
CA ARG A 75 1.02 -34.77 -33.74
C ARG A 75 0.31 -34.02 -34.86
N ARG A 76 -0.67 -34.66 -35.52
CA ARG A 76 -1.48 -34.02 -36.58
C ARG A 76 -2.23 -32.79 -36.08
N ALA A 77 -2.77 -32.86 -34.87
CA ALA A 77 -3.48 -31.74 -34.26
C ALA A 77 -2.52 -30.60 -33.86
N ALA A 78 -1.33 -30.91 -33.35
CA ALA A 78 -0.30 -29.90 -33.06
C ALA A 78 0.21 -29.23 -34.35
N GLU A 79 0.36 -29.99 -35.44
CA GLU A 79 0.67 -29.43 -36.76
C GLU A 79 -0.46 -28.53 -37.27
N LEU A 80 -1.72 -28.94 -37.09
CA LEU A 80 -2.88 -28.13 -37.46
C LEU A 80 -2.92 -26.83 -36.67
N GLN A 81 -2.70 -26.90 -35.34
CA GLN A 81 -2.62 -25.73 -34.48
C GLN A 81 -1.56 -24.74 -34.98
N ARG A 82 -0.34 -25.22 -35.26
CA ARG A 82 0.71 -24.37 -35.84
C ARG A 82 0.28 -23.76 -37.18
N ARG A 83 -0.30 -24.55 -38.09
CA ARG A 83 -0.75 -24.06 -39.41
C ARG A 83 -1.80 -22.96 -39.29
N VAL A 84 -2.75 -23.11 -38.38
CA VAL A 84 -3.80 -22.10 -38.14
C VAL A 84 -3.22 -20.86 -37.48
N ALA A 85 -2.33 -21.00 -36.49
CA ALA A 85 -1.63 -19.86 -35.88
C ALA A 85 -0.87 -19.01 -36.92
N TRP A 86 -0.22 -19.65 -37.89
CA TRP A 86 0.44 -18.95 -39.02
C TRP A 86 -0.52 -18.37 -40.07
N SER A 87 -1.82 -18.61 -39.93
CA SER A 87 -2.86 -17.96 -40.72
C SER A 87 -3.42 -16.71 -40.02
N ASN A 88 -2.87 -16.34 -38.85
CA ASN A 88 -3.22 -15.10 -38.15
C ASN A 88 -2.78 -13.88 -38.98
N PRO A 89 -3.71 -13.03 -39.45
CA PRO A 89 -3.38 -11.85 -40.25
C PRO A 89 -2.49 -10.82 -39.55
N LEU A 90 -2.40 -10.86 -38.21
CA LEU A 90 -1.55 -9.95 -37.41
C LEU A 90 -0.06 -10.34 -37.42
N LEU A 91 0.29 -11.50 -37.97
CA LEU A 91 1.68 -11.92 -38.20
C LEU A 91 2.18 -11.44 -39.58
N ASP A 92 1.91 -10.17 -39.90
CA ASP A 92 2.22 -9.50 -41.16
C ASP A 92 3.65 -8.92 -41.21
N PHE A 93 4.61 -9.58 -40.54
CA PHE A 93 6.00 -9.16 -40.46
C PHE A 93 6.96 -10.35 -40.59
N ASP A 94 7.99 -10.19 -41.43
CA ASP A 94 8.92 -11.27 -41.74
C ASP A 94 10.10 -11.36 -40.77
N ARG A 95 10.35 -10.32 -39.97
CA ARG A 95 11.55 -10.22 -39.12
C ARG A 95 11.19 -9.87 -37.68
N LEU A 96 11.86 -10.53 -36.75
CA LEU A 96 11.68 -10.32 -35.30
C LEU A 96 13.04 -10.07 -34.63
N LEU A 97 13.17 -8.95 -33.93
CA LEU A 97 14.29 -8.70 -33.02
C LEU A 97 14.10 -9.53 -31.74
N VAL A 98 15.20 -10.13 -31.27
CA VAL A 98 15.25 -10.88 -30.02
C VAL A 98 16.60 -10.66 -29.32
N VAL A 99 16.59 -10.72 -27.99
CA VAL A 99 17.80 -10.93 -27.19
C VAL A 99 18.03 -12.42 -27.06
N VAL A 100 19.23 -12.88 -27.41
CA VAL A 100 19.68 -14.25 -27.20
C VAL A 100 20.65 -14.24 -26.03
N ARG A 101 20.26 -14.86 -24.91
CA ARG A 101 21.04 -14.88 -23.67
C ARG A 101 21.40 -16.31 -23.29
N GLY A 102 22.68 -16.60 -23.06
CA GLY A 102 23.10 -17.92 -22.58
C GLY A 102 22.42 -18.27 -21.24
N THR A 103 21.92 -19.49 -21.08
CA THR A 103 21.19 -19.88 -19.84
C THR A 103 22.06 -19.94 -18.60
N LYS A 104 23.39 -19.92 -18.76
CA LYS A 104 24.36 -19.80 -17.67
C LYS A 104 24.63 -18.35 -17.24
N SER A 105 24.04 -17.37 -17.92
CA SER A 105 24.21 -15.95 -17.57
C SER A 105 23.58 -15.67 -16.19
N PRO A 106 24.21 -14.81 -15.36
CA PRO A 106 23.76 -14.53 -14.01
C PRO A 106 22.28 -14.14 -13.94
N SER A 107 21.48 -14.90 -13.19
CA SER A 107 20.04 -14.67 -12.97
C SER A 107 19.21 -14.43 -14.24
N LEU A 108 19.63 -14.97 -15.40
CA LEU A 108 19.05 -14.63 -16.72
C LEU A 108 19.00 -13.12 -17.00
N GLY A 109 19.82 -12.31 -16.32
CA GLY A 109 19.80 -10.85 -16.37
C GLY A 109 18.55 -10.21 -15.78
N LEU A 110 17.85 -10.90 -14.88
CA LEU A 110 16.68 -10.39 -14.17
C LEU A 110 17.04 -10.16 -12.69
N PRO A 111 17.02 -8.90 -12.19
CA PRO A 111 17.19 -8.64 -10.77
C PRO A 111 15.92 -9.07 -10.00
N GLN A 112 16.04 -9.20 -8.67
CA GLN A 112 14.87 -9.44 -7.83
C GLN A 112 13.85 -8.30 -7.93
N ASN A 113 12.59 -8.55 -7.57
CA ASN A 113 11.49 -7.59 -7.80
C ASN A 113 11.62 -6.33 -6.92
N TRP A 114 12.45 -6.35 -5.88
CA TRP A 114 12.82 -5.23 -5.01
C TRP A 114 14.20 -4.63 -5.31
N GLN A 115 14.81 -5.01 -6.43
CA GLN A 115 16.12 -4.52 -6.85
C GLN A 115 16.04 -3.83 -8.22
N SER A 116 17.14 -3.30 -8.72
CA SER A 116 17.23 -2.79 -10.10
C SER A 116 18.53 -3.24 -10.76
N ASN A 117 18.68 -3.00 -12.07
CA ASN A 117 19.73 -3.59 -12.89
C ASN A 117 21.15 -3.31 -12.35
N CYS A 118 21.33 -2.22 -11.59
CA CYS A 118 22.62 -1.88 -10.98
C CYS A 118 23.18 -2.95 -10.02
N VAL A 119 22.35 -3.85 -9.48
CA VAL A 119 22.80 -4.95 -8.60
C VAL A 119 23.34 -6.16 -9.37
N LEU A 120 22.99 -6.30 -10.66
CA LEU A 120 23.48 -7.39 -11.48
C LEU A 120 25.00 -7.23 -11.69
N PRO A 121 25.73 -8.36 -11.86
CA PRO A 121 27.16 -8.30 -12.15
C PRO A 121 27.41 -7.59 -13.48
N ARG A 122 28.63 -7.07 -13.66
CA ARG A 122 28.98 -6.28 -14.87
C ARG A 122 29.55 -7.13 -16.01
N SER A 123 29.62 -8.44 -15.83
CA SER A 123 30.16 -9.40 -16.80
C SER A 123 29.56 -10.79 -16.57
N GLY A 124 29.85 -11.72 -17.47
CA GLY A 124 29.40 -13.11 -17.42
C GLY A 124 28.13 -13.38 -18.23
N PHE A 125 27.73 -12.46 -19.11
CA PHE A 125 26.54 -12.59 -19.96
C PHE A 125 26.96 -12.95 -21.40
N ASP A 126 26.55 -14.13 -21.88
CA ASP A 126 26.67 -14.49 -23.28
C ASP A 126 25.44 -13.99 -24.04
N ASP A 127 25.38 -12.67 -24.20
CA ASP A 127 24.26 -11.96 -24.80
C ASP A 127 24.57 -11.54 -26.23
N ARG A 128 23.52 -11.49 -27.07
CA ARG A 128 23.55 -10.81 -28.36
C ARG A 128 22.15 -10.34 -28.76
N ILE A 129 22.10 -9.28 -29.54
CA ILE A 129 20.90 -8.88 -30.28
C ILE A 129 20.90 -9.66 -31.59
N ALA A 130 19.80 -10.34 -31.88
CA ALA A 130 19.64 -11.13 -33.10
C ALA A 130 18.33 -10.80 -33.81
N VAL A 131 18.30 -11.10 -35.11
CA VAL A 131 17.10 -11.04 -35.95
C VAL A 131 16.73 -12.47 -36.35
N LEU A 132 15.50 -12.87 -36.07
CA LEU A 132 14.89 -14.07 -36.62
C LEU A 132 14.28 -13.76 -38.00
N ASP A 133 14.73 -14.46 -39.03
CA ASP A 133 14.33 -14.23 -40.43
C ASP A 133 14.29 -15.56 -41.23
N PRO A 134 13.15 -15.92 -41.86
CA PRO A 134 11.84 -15.33 -41.64
C PRO A 134 11.32 -15.67 -40.23
N VAL A 135 10.28 -14.97 -39.76
CA VAL A 135 9.61 -15.32 -38.50
C VAL A 135 9.01 -16.72 -38.58
N GLY A 136 9.41 -17.59 -37.64
CA GLY A 136 8.89 -18.95 -37.51
C GLY A 136 9.93 -19.98 -37.09
N PRO A 137 9.53 -21.26 -36.96
CA PRO A 137 10.39 -22.31 -36.40
C PRO A 137 11.62 -22.58 -37.26
N GLU A 138 11.46 -22.51 -38.58
CA GLU A 138 12.52 -22.72 -39.58
C GLU A 138 13.37 -21.47 -39.83
N GLY A 139 12.96 -20.32 -39.28
CA GLY A 139 13.68 -19.06 -39.36
C GLY A 139 15.09 -19.15 -38.79
N ARG A 140 16.04 -18.41 -39.37
CA ARG A 140 17.42 -18.38 -38.90
C ARG A 140 17.63 -17.17 -37.98
N LEU A 141 18.32 -17.40 -36.86
CA LEU A 141 18.77 -16.32 -35.97
C LEU A 141 20.10 -15.77 -36.48
N ARG A 142 20.08 -14.56 -37.03
CA ARG A 142 21.28 -13.83 -37.45
C ARG A 142 21.66 -12.83 -36.35
N SER A 143 22.92 -12.85 -35.92
CA SER A 143 23.43 -11.85 -34.98
C SER A 143 23.45 -10.46 -35.62
N LEU A 144 22.83 -9.49 -34.96
CA LEU A 144 22.87 -8.06 -35.31
C LEU A 144 24.00 -7.37 -34.55
N TYR A 145 24.09 -7.63 -33.24
CA TYR A 145 25.14 -7.11 -32.39
C TYR A 145 25.52 -8.13 -31.32
N LYS A 146 26.82 -8.40 -31.16
CA LYS A 146 27.38 -9.15 -30.04
C LYS A 146 28.49 -8.29 -29.41
N PRO A 147 28.46 -8.02 -28.11
CA PRO A 147 29.53 -7.27 -27.45
C PRO A 147 30.84 -8.04 -27.53
N ALA A 148 31.96 -7.32 -27.59
CA ALA A 148 33.30 -7.92 -27.65
C ALA A 148 33.71 -8.62 -26.34
N LYS A 149 33.01 -8.31 -25.24
CA LYS A 149 33.17 -8.92 -23.92
C LYS A 149 31.83 -9.51 -23.51
N ASP A 150 31.86 -10.53 -22.65
CA ASP A 150 30.67 -11.16 -22.09
C ASP A 150 30.01 -10.22 -21.06
N VAL A 151 29.26 -9.23 -21.54
CA VAL A 151 28.54 -8.22 -20.77
C VAL A 151 27.07 -8.20 -21.17
N PHE A 152 26.23 -7.72 -20.26
CA PHE A 152 24.78 -7.67 -20.48
C PHE A 152 24.42 -6.89 -21.75
N VAL A 153 23.44 -7.39 -22.50
CA VAL A 153 22.71 -6.67 -23.53
C VAL A 153 21.23 -7.00 -23.41
N GLY A 154 20.39 -5.97 -23.29
CA GLY A 154 18.93 -6.09 -23.13
C GLY A 154 18.28 -4.72 -22.96
N ASP A 155 17.04 -4.70 -22.49
CA ASP A 155 16.22 -3.49 -22.39
C ASP A 155 16.06 -2.79 -23.76
N LEU A 156 15.69 -3.56 -24.78
CA LEU A 156 15.55 -3.10 -26.16
C LEU A 156 14.34 -2.17 -26.31
N ASP A 157 14.56 -1.04 -26.97
CA ASP A 157 13.48 -0.17 -27.44
C ASP A 157 13.71 0.20 -28.91
N LEU A 158 12.81 -0.26 -29.78
CA LEU A 158 12.87 0.00 -31.22
C LEU A 158 12.25 1.36 -31.51
N HIS A 159 12.99 2.21 -32.22
CA HIS A 159 12.48 3.51 -32.63
C HIS A 159 11.30 3.36 -33.60
N PHE A 160 10.38 4.34 -33.61
CA PHE A 160 9.14 4.30 -34.41
C PHE A 160 9.37 4.13 -35.94
N ASP A 161 10.54 4.50 -36.46
CA ASP A 161 10.90 4.29 -37.88
C ASP A 161 11.38 2.86 -38.20
N GLY A 162 11.64 2.03 -37.19
CA GLY A 162 12.17 0.67 -37.36
C GLY A 162 13.65 0.60 -37.82
N GLU A 163 14.36 1.73 -37.88
CA GLU A 163 15.73 1.79 -38.42
C GLU A 163 16.82 1.76 -37.34
N ARG A 164 16.46 1.99 -36.08
CA ARG A 164 17.39 2.04 -34.95
C ARG A 164 16.75 1.60 -33.65
N LEU A 165 17.55 1.11 -32.72
CA LEU A 165 17.10 0.70 -31.40
C LEU A 165 18.04 1.18 -30.29
N LEU A 166 17.48 1.39 -29.09
CA LEU A 166 18.22 1.55 -27.85
C LEU A 166 18.40 0.21 -27.16
N PHE A 167 19.44 0.10 -26.34
CA PHE A 167 19.64 -1.01 -25.41
C PHE A 167 20.55 -0.61 -24.25
N SER A 168 20.46 -1.34 -23.14
CA SER A 168 21.36 -1.23 -21.99
C SER A 168 22.57 -2.15 -22.15
N SER A 169 23.76 -1.67 -21.78
CA SER A 169 24.96 -2.50 -21.65
C SER A 169 25.99 -1.85 -20.72
N ILE A 170 27.17 -2.46 -20.59
CA ILE A 170 28.26 -1.94 -19.77
C ILE A 170 29.20 -1.10 -20.64
N GLY A 171 29.34 0.17 -20.28
CA GLY A 171 30.12 1.17 -21.02
C GLY A 171 31.23 1.81 -20.20
N SER A 172 31.37 3.12 -20.36
CA SER A 172 32.36 3.93 -19.65
C SER A 172 32.31 3.73 -18.14
N HIS A 173 33.49 3.75 -17.50
CA HIS A 173 33.70 3.51 -16.07
C HIS A 173 33.22 2.13 -15.57
N GLY A 174 32.97 1.17 -16.47
CA GLY A 174 32.40 -0.13 -16.09
C GLY A 174 30.97 -0.03 -15.55
N ARG A 175 30.26 1.05 -15.89
CA ARG A 175 28.89 1.32 -15.45
C ARG A 175 27.86 0.92 -16.49
N TRP A 176 26.63 0.74 -16.04
CA TRP A 176 25.49 0.60 -16.95
C TRP A 176 25.35 1.90 -17.74
N GLN A 177 25.25 1.76 -19.06
CA GLN A 177 25.10 2.85 -20.01
C GLN A 177 24.08 2.46 -21.08
N ILE A 178 23.56 3.47 -21.76
CA ILE A 178 22.59 3.31 -22.85
C ILE A 178 23.32 3.42 -24.17
N PHE A 179 23.01 2.51 -25.08
CA PHE A 179 23.59 2.45 -26.42
C PHE A 179 22.50 2.55 -27.48
N GLU A 180 22.87 3.02 -28.67
CA GLU A 180 22.02 3.06 -29.84
C GLU A 180 22.76 2.38 -31.00
N ILE A 181 22.03 1.60 -31.80
CA ILE A 181 22.55 0.96 -33.01
C ILE A 181 21.47 0.97 -34.10
N ARG A 182 21.88 1.00 -35.37
CA ARG A 182 20.97 0.83 -36.50
C ARG A 182 20.56 -0.64 -36.64
N THR A 183 19.37 -0.88 -37.19
CA THR A 183 18.83 -2.24 -37.37
C THR A 183 19.55 -3.03 -38.47
N ASP A 184 20.41 -2.37 -39.27
CA ASP A 184 21.36 -2.99 -40.19
C ASP A 184 22.68 -3.46 -39.51
N GLY A 185 22.86 -3.17 -38.21
CA GLY A 185 24.04 -3.52 -37.43
C GLY A 185 25.16 -2.47 -37.44
N THR A 186 24.96 -1.32 -38.11
CA THR A 186 25.95 -0.24 -38.17
C THR A 186 25.65 0.87 -37.17
N GLY A 187 26.59 1.82 -37.01
CA GLY A 187 26.34 3.05 -36.24
C GLY A 187 26.21 2.84 -34.73
N LEU A 188 26.78 1.77 -34.17
CA LEU A 188 26.82 1.54 -32.72
C LEU A 188 27.48 2.72 -32.01
N ARG A 189 26.79 3.29 -31.02
CA ARG A 189 27.33 4.34 -30.15
C ARG A 189 26.77 4.24 -28.73
N GLN A 190 27.55 4.70 -27.76
CA GLN A 190 27.03 5.00 -26.42
C GLN A 190 26.29 6.34 -26.46
N VAL A 191 25.06 6.39 -25.96
CA VAL A 191 24.21 7.60 -25.94
C VAL A 191 24.47 8.41 -24.69
N THR A 192 24.44 7.76 -23.53
CA THR A 192 24.83 8.39 -22.28
C THR A 192 26.30 8.78 -22.35
N ARG A 193 26.67 9.93 -21.80
CA ARG A 193 28.03 10.47 -21.94
C ARG A 193 29.06 9.81 -21.03
N GLY A 194 28.60 9.11 -20.00
CA GLY A 194 29.46 8.48 -19.01
C GLY A 194 30.13 9.47 -18.06
N ASP A 195 29.53 10.65 -17.83
CA ASP A 195 30.14 11.77 -17.08
C ASP A 195 30.41 11.48 -15.59
N HIS A 196 29.94 10.34 -15.07
CA HIS A 196 30.00 10.00 -13.65
C HIS A 196 30.47 8.55 -13.45
N GLU A 197 31.50 8.38 -12.62
CA GLU A 197 32.11 7.07 -12.31
C GLU A 197 31.29 6.22 -11.34
N ASP A 198 30.26 6.79 -10.71
CA ASP A 198 29.42 6.19 -9.68
C ASP A 198 27.96 6.09 -10.11
N VAL A 199 27.58 6.50 -11.32
CA VAL A 199 26.18 6.46 -11.79
C VAL A 199 25.99 5.36 -12.83
N ASP A 200 24.93 4.59 -12.65
CA ASP A 200 24.40 3.63 -13.61
C ASP A 200 23.17 4.20 -14.34
N ASN A 201 23.12 4.06 -15.67
CA ASN A 201 22.03 4.47 -16.55
C ASN A 201 21.58 3.30 -17.46
N TYR A 202 20.29 3.00 -17.52
CA TYR A 202 19.75 1.82 -18.22
C TYR A 202 18.24 1.97 -18.47
N ASP A 203 17.62 0.98 -19.11
CA ASP A 203 16.17 0.84 -19.30
C ASP A 203 15.54 2.10 -19.89
N ALA A 204 15.85 2.31 -21.18
CA ALA A 204 15.58 3.55 -21.89
C ALA A 204 14.55 3.36 -22.99
N CYS A 205 13.73 4.37 -23.23
CA CYS A 205 12.78 4.40 -24.34
C CYS A 205 12.82 5.71 -25.13
N TYR A 206 12.50 5.63 -26.41
CA TYR A 206 12.36 6.79 -27.28
C TYR A 206 11.07 7.56 -27.00
N LEU A 207 11.17 8.89 -27.00
CA LEU A 207 10.02 9.76 -27.01
C LEU A 207 9.62 10.17 -28.43
N PRO A 208 8.34 10.52 -28.65
CA PRO A 208 7.88 10.97 -29.96
C PRO A 208 8.56 12.22 -30.48
N ASP A 209 9.32 12.99 -29.71
CA ASP A 209 10.08 14.16 -30.20
C ASP A 209 11.57 13.84 -30.45
N GLY A 210 11.98 12.60 -30.24
CA GLY A 210 13.36 12.13 -30.40
C GLY A 210 14.21 12.23 -29.14
N ARG A 211 13.70 12.78 -28.02
CA ARG A 211 14.35 12.66 -26.71
C ARG A 211 14.26 11.23 -26.18
N ILE A 212 14.99 10.96 -25.11
CA ILE A 212 15.09 9.62 -24.50
C ILE A 212 14.80 9.75 -23.02
N ILE A 213 13.90 8.91 -22.50
CA ILE A 213 13.72 8.69 -21.06
C ILE A 213 14.47 7.43 -20.66
N PHE A 214 15.04 7.42 -19.46
CA PHE A 214 15.82 6.31 -18.95
C PHE A 214 15.86 6.26 -17.43
N SER A 215 16.19 5.09 -16.88
CA SER A 215 16.42 4.89 -15.45
C SER A 215 17.86 5.25 -15.07
N SER A 216 18.04 5.98 -13.96
CA SER A 216 19.35 6.35 -13.44
C SER A 216 19.43 6.30 -11.91
N THR A 217 20.60 5.89 -11.41
CA THR A 217 20.94 5.88 -9.98
C THR A 217 21.50 7.21 -9.46
N ALA A 218 21.44 8.27 -10.28
CA ALA A 218 21.97 9.59 -9.93
C ALA A 218 21.26 10.29 -8.76
N SER A 219 20.08 9.82 -8.33
CA SER A 219 19.40 10.36 -7.14
C SER A 219 20.16 10.07 -5.84
N MET A 220 21.05 9.06 -5.85
CA MET A 220 21.79 8.59 -4.67
C MET A 220 20.87 8.23 -3.50
N ALA A 221 19.62 7.85 -3.78
CA ALA A 221 18.73 7.20 -2.83
C ALA A 221 19.01 5.69 -2.78
N ALA A 222 18.55 5.04 -1.72
CA ALA A 222 18.70 3.60 -1.55
C ALA A 222 17.44 3.00 -0.92
N VAL A 223 17.28 1.69 -1.04
CA VAL A 223 16.05 1.00 -0.65
C VAL A 223 16.02 0.76 0.88
N PRO A 224 14.97 1.22 1.60
CA PRO A 224 14.90 1.09 3.07
C PRO A 224 14.87 -0.34 3.58
N CYS A 225 14.02 -1.21 3.01
CA CYS A 225 13.80 -2.57 3.51
C CYS A 225 15.02 -3.50 3.46
N VAL A 226 16.09 -3.10 2.76
CA VAL A 226 17.37 -3.84 2.67
C VAL A 226 18.54 -3.03 3.22
N ASN A 227 18.29 -2.15 4.20
CA ASN A 227 19.27 -1.32 4.90
C ASN A 227 20.16 -0.50 3.94
N GLY A 228 19.56 0.01 2.86
CA GLY A 228 20.23 0.83 1.86
C GLY A 228 21.27 0.09 1.02
N SER A 229 21.29 -1.24 1.02
CA SER A 229 22.24 -2.05 0.23
C SER A 229 22.01 -1.97 -1.29
N THR A 230 20.79 -1.61 -1.71
CA THR A 230 20.42 -1.45 -3.12
C THR A 230 20.19 0.02 -3.45
N ARG A 231 20.80 0.50 -4.55
CA ARG A 231 20.62 1.88 -5.03
C ARG A 231 19.33 2.02 -5.82
N VAL A 232 18.62 3.11 -5.59
CA VAL A 232 17.37 3.44 -6.24
C VAL A 232 17.61 3.97 -7.65
N ALA A 233 16.71 3.64 -8.57
CA ALA A 233 16.73 4.09 -9.95
C ALA A 233 15.49 4.95 -10.19
N ASN A 234 15.65 6.22 -10.53
CA ASN A 234 14.54 7.09 -10.91
C ASN A 234 14.61 7.41 -12.41
N LEU A 235 13.52 7.95 -12.98
CA LEU A 235 13.50 8.34 -14.39
C LEU A 235 14.13 9.71 -14.63
N TYR A 236 14.88 9.79 -15.72
CA TYR A 236 15.55 10.97 -16.26
C TYR A 236 15.23 11.09 -17.75
N ILE A 237 15.34 12.31 -18.28
CA ILE A 237 15.23 12.59 -19.71
C ILE A 237 16.55 13.15 -20.24
N MET A 238 16.88 12.87 -21.49
CA MET A 238 17.99 13.49 -22.21
C MET A 238 17.64 13.73 -23.68
N ASN A 239 18.41 14.60 -24.33
CA ASN A 239 18.42 14.71 -25.78
C ASN A 239 19.06 13.46 -26.40
N ARG A 240 18.77 13.20 -27.68
CA ARG A 240 19.31 12.03 -28.41
C ARG A 240 20.84 11.94 -28.41
N ASP A 241 21.52 13.08 -28.34
CA ASP A 241 22.98 13.18 -28.29
C ASP A 241 23.57 12.96 -26.89
N GLY A 242 22.74 12.66 -25.88
CA GLY A 242 23.14 12.48 -24.49
C GLY A 242 23.27 13.78 -23.69
N SER A 243 22.96 14.94 -24.28
CA SER A 243 22.96 16.24 -23.59
C SER A 243 21.61 16.52 -22.91
N GLY A 244 21.54 17.62 -22.14
CA GLY A 244 20.27 18.11 -21.60
C GLY A 244 19.62 17.21 -20.55
N VAL A 245 20.43 16.42 -19.82
CA VAL A 245 19.93 15.48 -18.82
C VAL A 245 19.16 16.20 -17.72
N ARG A 246 17.96 15.70 -17.37
CA ARG A 246 17.13 16.21 -16.28
C ARG A 246 16.41 15.08 -15.55
N GLN A 247 16.32 15.17 -14.23
CA GLN A 247 15.57 14.24 -13.39
C GLN A 247 14.05 14.50 -13.53
N LEU A 248 13.25 13.43 -13.62
CA LEU A 248 11.79 13.49 -13.73
C LEU A 248 11.10 12.99 -12.45
N CYS A 249 11.56 11.87 -11.91
CA CYS A 249 10.98 11.26 -10.71
C CYS A 249 11.90 11.50 -9.50
N PHE A 250 11.28 11.77 -8.35
CA PHE A 250 11.96 12.11 -7.09
C PHE A 250 11.53 11.16 -5.98
N ASP A 251 11.38 9.89 -6.32
CA ASP A 251 10.73 8.89 -5.48
C ASP A 251 11.69 8.21 -4.49
N GLN A 252 11.13 7.72 -3.39
CA GLN A 252 11.82 6.95 -2.35
C GLN A 252 12.48 5.69 -2.95
N GLU A 253 11.72 4.91 -3.72
CA GLU A 253 12.21 3.74 -4.45
C GLU A 253 12.18 3.92 -5.97
N HIS A 254 12.15 2.79 -6.65
CA HIS A 254 12.51 2.68 -8.04
C HIS A 254 11.35 3.04 -8.97
N ASN A 255 11.74 3.59 -10.11
CA ASN A 255 10.92 3.68 -11.31
C ASN A 255 11.55 2.84 -12.41
N TRP A 256 10.74 2.05 -13.13
CA TRP A 256 11.20 1.09 -14.14
C TRP A 256 10.31 1.07 -15.38
N CYS A 257 10.81 0.41 -16.41
CA CYS A 257 10.10 0.03 -17.64
C CYS A 257 9.32 1.18 -18.29
N PRO A 258 9.95 2.35 -18.55
CA PRO A 258 9.26 3.45 -19.19
C PRO A 258 8.85 3.06 -20.62
N THR A 259 7.61 3.33 -21.01
CA THR A 259 7.12 3.13 -22.38
C THR A 259 6.10 4.20 -22.77
N VAL A 260 5.94 4.48 -24.07
CA VAL A 260 5.08 5.57 -24.54
C VAL A 260 3.67 5.05 -24.82
N LEU A 261 2.68 5.68 -24.22
CA LEU A 261 1.24 5.46 -24.46
C LEU A 261 0.82 6.02 -25.83
N PRO A 262 -0.29 5.53 -26.43
CA PRO A 262 -0.79 6.01 -27.71
C PRO A 262 -1.09 7.52 -27.75
N ASN A 263 -1.36 8.13 -26.60
CA ASN A 263 -1.62 9.57 -26.46
C ASN A 263 -0.33 10.42 -26.29
N GLY A 264 0.85 9.81 -26.31
CA GLY A 264 2.14 10.49 -26.15
C GLY A 264 2.62 10.65 -24.71
N ARG A 265 1.82 10.26 -23.70
CA ARG A 265 2.27 10.18 -22.30
C ARG A 265 3.18 8.97 -22.11
N VAL A 266 3.90 8.94 -20.99
CA VAL A 266 4.84 7.88 -20.64
C VAL A 266 4.23 7.06 -19.50
N LEU A 267 4.05 5.77 -19.73
CA LEU A 267 3.69 4.77 -18.71
C LEU A 267 4.99 4.24 -18.09
N TYR A 268 5.01 4.04 -16.78
CA TYR A 268 6.14 3.46 -16.07
C TYR A 268 5.69 2.76 -14.79
N LEU A 269 6.51 1.85 -14.30
CA LEU A 269 6.32 1.20 -13.02
C LEU A 269 6.98 2.04 -11.93
N ARG A 270 6.30 2.24 -10.80
CA ARG A 270 6.79 2.94 -9.62
C ARG A 270 6.62 2.05 -8.41
N TRP A 271 7.70 1.87 -7.64
CA TRP A 271 7.61 1.31 -6.30
C TRP A 271 7.57 2.47 -5.31
N GLU A 272 6.59 2.47 -4.41
CA GLU A 272 6.50 3.43 -3.30
C GLU A 272 5.98 2.73 -2.04
N TYR A 273 6.52 3.04 -0.87
CA TYR A 273 5.89 2.65 0.40
C TYR A 273 6.24 3.62 1.54
N THR A 274 5.32 4.54 1.80
CA THR A 274 5.39 5.39 2.99
C THR A 274 4.21 5.04 3.89
N ASP A 275 4.52 4.55 5.09
CA ASP A 275 3.53 4.06 6.07
C ASP A 275 2.56 3.00 5.50
N THR A 276 3.00 2.24 4.49
CA THR A 276 2.23 1.22 3.77
C THR A 276 3.07 -0.04 3.53
N PRO A 277 2.45 -1.19 3.15
CA PRO A 277 3.17 -2.44 2.95
C PRO A 277 4.06 -2.40 1.71
N HIS A 278 5.36 -2.60 1.91
CA HIS A 278 6.37 -2.50 0.85
C HIS A 278 6.30 -3.65 -0.18
N ALA A 279 5.75 -4.81 0.20
CA ALA A 279 5.67 -5.98 -0.66
C ALA A 279 4.67 -5.80 -1.82
N HIS A 280 3.63 -4.98 -1.66
CA HIS A 280 2.51 -4.96 -2.61
C HIS A 280 2.45 -3.72 -3.51
N ALA A 281 3.40 -2.79 -3.38
CA ALA A 281 3.25 -1.43 -3.89
C ALA A 281 4.08 -1.11 -5.16
N ARG A 282 4.13 -2.01 -6.15
CA ARG A 282 4.78 -1.74 -7.45
C ARG A 282 3.71 -1.43 -8.50
N LEU A 283 3.34 -0.16 -8.52
CA LEU A 283 2.19 0.39 -9.20
C LEU A 283 2.54 0.93 -10.58
N LEU A 284 1.58 0.90 -11.51
CA LEU A 284 1.76 1.63 -12.76
C LEU A 284 1.39 3.10 -12.56
N PHE A 285 2.22 3.98 -13.10
CA PHE A 285 2.05 5.43 -13.14
C PHE A 285 2.19 5.92 -14.57
N HIS A 286 1.71 7.14 -14.82
CA HIS A 286 1.99 7.82 -16.08
C HIS A 286 2.19 9.32 -15.94
N MET A 287 2.91 9.91 -16.88
CA MET A 287 3.27 11.33 -16.90
C MET A 287 3.37 11.88 -18.32
N ASN A 288 3.39 13.21 -18.46
CA ASN A 288 3.85 13.81 -19.71
C ASN A 288 5.37 13.60 -19.87
N PRO A 289 5.91 13.61 -21.10
CA PRO A 289 7.35 13.42 -21.35
C PRO A 289 8.27 14.34 -20.56
N ASP A 290 7.81 15.54 -20.19
CA ASP A 290 8.58 16.51 -19.41
C ASP A 290 8.53 16.29 -17.89
N GLY A 291 7.84 15.25 -17.42
CA GLY A 291 7.67 14.93 -16.00
C GLY A 291 6.45 15.58 -15.34
N THR A 292 5.68 16.41 -16.04
CA THR A 292 4.43 16.99 -15.50
C THR A 292 3.29 15.98 -15.52
N GLY A 293 2.28 16.20 -14.67
CA GLY A 293 1.08 15.37 -14.60
C GLY A 293 1.39 13.94 -14.19
N GLN A 294 2.29 13.73 -13.23
CA GLN A 294 2.50 12.40 -12.64
C GLN A 294 1.25 12.02 -11.87
N MET A 295 0.68 10.87 -12.20
CA MET A 295 -0.50 10.32 -11.52
C MET A 295 -0.45 8.79 -11.63
N GLU A 296 -1.18 8.10 -10.76
CA GLU A 296 -1.26 6.65 -10.82
C GLU A 296 -1.91 6.21 -12.13
N TYR A 297 -1.73 4.96 -12.53
CA TYR A 297 -2.40 4.40 -13.69
C TYR A 297 -3.17 3.15 -13.27
N TYR A 298 -2.56 2.27 -12.49
CA TYR A 298 -3.18 1.07 -11.95
C TYR A 298 -2.49 0.59 -10.65
N GLY A 299 -3.29 0.10 -9.69
CA GLY A 299 -2.85 -0.64 -8.50
C GLY A 299 -2.75 0.16 -7.20
N SER A 300 -2.97 1.48 -7.21
CA SER A 300 -2.96 2.27 -5.98
C SER A 300 -4.08 1.82 -5.03
N ASN A 301 -3.79 1.75 -3.73
CA ASN A 301 -4.66 1.20 -2.69
C ASN A 301 -5.08 -0.25 -2.99
N SER A 302 -4.14 -1.11 -3.37
CA SER A 302 -4.43 -2.51 -3.73
C SER A 302 -3.33 -3.48 -3.32
N TYR A 303 -3.68 -4.62 -2.73
CA TYR A 303 -2.72 -5.68 -2.44
C TYR A 303 -2.37 -6.52 -3.67
N TRP A 304 -3.30 -6.63 -4.62
CA TRP A 304 -3.08 -7.33 -5.87
C TRP A 304 -3.13 -6.36 -7.08
N PRO A 305 -2.23 -6.52 -8.06
CA PRO A 305 -1.05 -7.39 -8.03
C PRO A 305 0.09 -6.77 -7.22
N ASN A 306 1.03 -7.59 -6.71
CA ASN A 306 2.21 -7.04 -6.03
C ASN A 306 3.10 -6.21 -6.96
N ALA A 307 3.13 -6.57 -8.25
CA ALA A 307 3.89 -5.90 -9.29
C ALA A 307 3.31 -6.13 -10.68
N ILE A 308 3.52 -5.16 -11.59
CA ILE A 308 3.19 -5.28 -13.02
C ILE A 308 4.42 -4.90 -13.86
N PHE A 309 5.26 -5.87 -14.20
CA PHE A 309 6.46 -5.64 -15.02
C PHE A 309 6.17 -5.61 -16.51
N TYR A 310 7.03 -4.90 -17.24
CA TYR A 310 7.02 -4.84 -18.71
C TYR A 310 5.66 -4.48 -19.32
N ALA A 311 4.91 -3.61 -18.65
CA ALA A 311 3.61 -3.18 -19.13
C ALA A 311 3.73 -2.49 -20.49
N ARG A 312 2.87 -2.86 -21.44
CA ARG A 312 2.81 -2.26 -22.78
C ARG A 312 1.36 -1.88 -23.11
N PRO A 313 1.13 -0.69 -23.72
CA PRO A 313 -0.20 -0.34 -24.20
C PRO A 313 -0.62 -1.27 -25.33
N ILE A 314 -1.91 -1.55 -25.42
CA ILE A 314 -2.47 -2.34 -26.51
C ILE A 314 -2.70 -1.43 -27.73
N PRO A 315 -2.31 -1.84 -28.95
CA PRO A 315 -2.56 -1.07 -30.17
C PRO A 315 -4.04 -0.74 -30.35
N ASP A 316 -4.34 0.49 -30.73
CA ASP A 316 -5.70 1.01 -31.00
C ASP A 316 -6.70 0.95 -29.83
N GLU A 317 -6.25 0.57 -28.63
CA GLU A 317 -7.06 0.48 -27.41
C GLU A 317 -6.53 1.44 -26.32
N PRO A 318 -7.05 2.66 -26.21
CA PRO A 318 -6.43 3.75 -25.43
C PRO A 318 -6.42 3.52 -23.91
N THR A 319 -7.26 2.61 -23.39
CA THR A 319 -7.39 2.32 -21.96
C THR A 319 -6.84 0.95 -21.57
N ARG A 320 -6.39 0.15 -22.54
CA ARG A 320 -5.95 -1.22 -22.29
C ARG A 320 -4.44 -1.36 -22.35
N PHE A 321 -3.94 -2.26 -21.51
CA PHE A 321 -2.53 -2.63 -21.48
C PHE A 321 -2.39 -4.09 -21.10
N VAL A 322 -1.23 -4.66 -21.44
CA VAL A 322 -0.81 -6.00 -21.02
C VAL A 322 0.43 -5.86 -20.15
N GLY A 323 0.57 -6.69 -19.12
CA GLY A 323 1.74 -6.70 -18.25
C GLY A 323 1.99 -8.07 -17.63
N ILE A 324 3.14 -8.19 -16.97
CA ILE A 324 3.54 -9.39 -16.23
C ILE A 324 3.27 -9.18 -14.75
N VAL A 325 2.27 -9.86 -14.21
CA VAL A 325 1.99 -9.88 -12.78
C VAL A 325 3.05 -10.73 -12.08
N GLY A 326 3.73 -10.15 -11.10
CA GLY A 326 4.81 -10.77 -10.33
C GLY A 326 4.57 -10.71 -8.82
N GLY A 327 5.39 -11.44 -8.05
CA GLY A 327 5.43 -11.36 -6.58
C GLY A 327 6.37 -10.26 -6.07
N HIS A 328 6.47 -10.15 -4.75
CA HIS A 328 7.57 -9.40 -4.13
C HIS A 328 8.80 -10.30 -4.03
N HIS A 329 8.79 -11.29 -3.15
CA HIS A 329 9.76 -12.39 -3.18
C HIS A 329 9.41 -13.46 -4.24
N GLY A 330 10.33 -14.41 -4.44
CA GLY A 330 10.15 -15.54 -5.35
C GLY A 330 10.86 -15.35 -6.70
N VAL A 331 10.17 -15.70 -7.79
CA VAL A 331 10.74 -15.62 -9.13
C VAL A 331 11.00 -14.17 -9.59
N PRO A 332 12.15 -13.87 -10.21
CA PRO A 332 12.53 -12.51 -10.59
C PRO A 332 11.85 -12.07 -11.89
N ARG A 333 11.07 -10.98 -11.84
CA ARG A 333 10.40 -10.24 -12.94
C ARG A 333 9.47 -11.03 -13.85
N MET A 334 9.40 -12.34 -13.69
CA MET A 334 8.56 -13.26 -14.46
C MET A 334 7.31 -13.63 -13.68
N GLY A 335 6.26 -14.02 -14.40
CA GLY A 335 5.01 -14.39 -13.75
C GLY A 335 3.88 -14.62 -14.74
N GLU A 336 2.70 -14.13 -14.38
CA GLU A 336 1.46 -14.32 -15.14
C GLU A 336 1.28 -13.22 -16.18
N LEU A 337 0.83 -13.57 -17.39
CA LEU A 337 0.48 -12.60 -18.42
C LEU A 337 -0.96 -12.13 -18.19
N VAL A 338 -1.17 -10.82 -17.99
CA VAL A 338 -2.49 -10.28 -17.68
C VAL A 338 -2.80 -9.05 -18.53
N VAL A 339 -4.01 -9.04 -19.08
CA VAL A 339 -4.60 -7.93 -19.82
C VAL A 339 -5.50 -7.13 -18.90
N PHE A 340 -5.36 -5.81 -18.93
CA PHE A 340 -6.08 -4.86 -18.08
C PHE A 340 -6.77 -3.79 -18.93
N ASP A 341 -7.83 -3.20 -18.37
CA ASP A 341 -8.57 -2.07 -18.91
C ASP A 341 -8.89 -1.07 -17.80
N VAL A 342 -8.23 0.09 -17.81
CA VAL A 342 -8.42 1.11 -16.76
C VAL A 342 -9.79 1.77 -16.80
N ALA A 343 -10.56 1.57 -17.88
CA ALA A 343 -11.95 2.01 -17.97
C ALA A 343 -12.89 1.13 -17.13
N LYS A 344 -12.51 -0.13 -16.85
CA LYS A 344 -13.30 -1.04 -16.00
C LYS A 344 -13.00 -0.87 -14.52
N GLY A 345 -11.74 -0.63 -14.19
CA GLY A 345 -11.29 -0.45 -12.81
C GLY A 345 -9.78 -0.26 -12.73
N ARG A 346 -9.31 0.26 -11.60
CA ARG A 346 -7.88 0.57 -11.38
C ARG A 346 -7.31 -0.02 -10.09
N ARG A 347 -8.16 -0.63 -9.28
CA ARG A 347 -7.82 -1.22 -7.98
C ARG A 347 -8.06 -2.71 -8.01
N GLU A 348 -7.24 -3.45 -7.29
CA GLU A 348 -7.29 -4.90 -7.18
C GLU A 348 -7.41 -5.58 -8.56
N ALA A 349 -8.26 -6.60 -8.67
CA ALA A 349 -8.59 -7.25 -9.94
C ALA A 349 -9.65 -6.50 -10.77
N GLY A 350 -10.12 -5.32 -10.34
CA GLY A 350 -11.28 -4.65 -10.91
C GLY A 350 -11.13 -4.23 -12.39
N GLY A 351 -9.90 -3.98 -12.85
CA GLY A 351 -9.63 -3.70 -14.26
C GLY A 351 -9.10 -4.89 -15.05
N VAL A 352 -9.07 -6.10 -14.49
CA VAL A 352 -8.59 -7.28 -15.21
C VAL A 352 -9.58 -7.65 -16.32
N VAL A 353 -9.06 -7.81 -17.53
CA VAL A 353 -9.82 -8.33 -18.68
C VAL A 353 -9.61 -9.84 -18.80
N GLN A 354 -8.36 -10.29 -18.77
CA GLN A 354 -7.99 -11.69 -18.94
C GLN A 354 -6.64 -11.98 -18.30
N ARG A 355 -6.55 -13.02 -17.48
CA ARG A 355 -5.27 -13.65 -17.08
C ARG A 355 -5.00 -14.83 -18.00
N ILE A 356 -3.80 -14.94 -18.53
CA ILE A 356 -3.42 -16.01 -19.45
C ILE A 356 -2.41 -16.92 -18.73
N PRO A 357 -2.70 -18.22 -18.54
CA PRO A 357 -3.96 -18.91 -18.87
C PRO A 357 -5.08 -18.63 -17.85
N GLY A 358 -6.31 -18.86 -18.26
CA GLY A 358 -7.51 -18.67 -17.44
C GLY A 358 -8.70 -18.16 -18.25
N HIS A 359 -8.86 -18.55 -19.51
CA HIS A 359 -9.90 -18.04 -20.41
C HIS A 359 -11.29 -18.12 -19.75
N GLY A 360 -11.97 -16.97 -19.65
CA GLY A 360 -13.30 -16.86 -19.03
C GLY A 360 -13.33 -16.99 -17.50
N GLN A 361 -12.19 -17.17 -16.83
CA GLN A 361 -12.10 -17.25 -15.37
C GLN A 361 -11.93 -15.86 -14.76
N ARG A 362 -12.65 -15.60 -13.66
CA ARG A 362 -12.43 -14.41 -12.85
C ARG A 362 -11.10 -14.52 -12.10
N VAL A 363 -10.37 -13.40 -12.02
CA VAL A 363 -9.19 -13.29 -11.17
C VAL A 363 -9.62 -12.83 -9.78
N GLU A 364 -9.32 -13.65 -8.78
CA GLU A 364 -9.51 -13.31 -7.37
C GLU A 364 -8.25 -12.63 -6.83
N PRO A 365 -8.34 -11.44 -6.22
CA PRO A 365 -7.19 -10.75 -5.65
C PRO A 365 -6.68 -11.54 -4.44
N ARG A 366 -5.43 -12.00 -4.51
CA ARG A 366 -4.77 -12.76 -3.43
C ARG A 366 -3.66 -11.93 -2.82
N ILE A 367 -3.64 -11.87 -1.49
CA ILE A 367 -2.58 -11.23 -0.72
C ILE A 367 -1.48 -12.25 -0.46
N GLU A 368 -0.43 -12.25 -1.28
CA GLU A 368 0.67 -13.21 -1.18
C GLU A 368 1.99 -12.56 -1.53
N ASP A 369 3.05 -12.89 -0.80
CA ASP A 369 4.40 -12.42 -1.10
C ASP A 369 4.95 -13.04 -2.39
N ASN A 370 4.98 -14.37 -2.42
CA ASN A 370 5.42 -15.22 -3.54
C ASN A 370 4.29 -15.50 -4.55
N LEU A 371 3.49 -14.47 -4.85
CA LEU A 371 2.19 -14.56 -5.54
C LEU A 371 2.14 -15.50 -6.75
N VAL A 372 3.19 -15.52 -7.56
CA VAL A 372 3.21 -16.23 -8.85
C VAL A 372 4.15 -17.43 -8.89
N ASP A 373 4.77 -17.83 -7.77
CA ASP A 373 5.79 -18.90 -7.79
C ASP A 373 5.23 -20.23 -8.31
N ALA A 374 4.00 -20.57 -7.93
CA ALA A 374 3.31 -21.78 -8.37
C ALA A 374 2.66 -21.68 -9.75
N SER A 375 2.51 -20.47 -10.31
CA SER A 375 1.79 -20.25 -11.58
C SER A 375 2.61 -20.68 -12.79
N TRP A 376 2.04 -21.47 -13.70
CA TRP A 376 2.68 -21.84 -14.96
C TRP A 376 1.69 -21.68 -16.11
N PRO A 377 2.16 -21.30 -17.30
CA PRO A 377 3.54 -20.99 -17.69
C PRO A 377 4.08 -19.67 -17.11
N LYS A 378 5.41 -19.47 -17.13
CA LYS A 378 6.04 -18.18 -16.77
C LYS A 378 6.22 -17.32 -18.01
N PHE A 379 5.86 -16.06 -17.93
CA PHE A 379 5.96 -15.09 -19.02
C PHE A 379 6.91 -13.95 -18.70
N LEU A 380 7.51 -13.39 -19.77
CA LEU A 380 8.35 -12.22 -19.80
C LEU A 380 8.12 -11.44 -21.10
N HIS A 381 8.39 -10.14 -21.05
CA HIS A 381 8.51 -9.25 -22.21
C HIS A 381 7.34 -9.36 -23.22
N PRO A 382 6.09 -9.08 -22.80
CA PRO A 382 4.97 -9.11 -23.73
C PRO A 382 5.07 -7.99 -24.76
N TYR A 383 4.77 -8.32 -26.01
CA TYR A 383 4.60 -7.37 -27.10
C TYR A 383 3.21 -7.58 -27.73
N PRO A 384 2.25 -6.67 -27.50
CA PRO A 384 0.90 -6.82 -28.01
C PRO A 384 0.83 -6.59 -29.53
N LEU A 385 0.17 -7.52 -30.23
CA LEU A 385 -0.23 -7.37 -31.63
C LEU A 385 -1.66 -6.83 -31.75
N SER A 386 -2.52 -7.19 -30.79
CA SER A 386 -3.87 -6.66 -30.59
C SER A 386 -4.27 -6.81 -29.11
N ASP A 387 -5.55 -6.60 -28.78
CA ASP A 387 -6.11 -6.88 -27.46
C ASP A 387 -6.22 -8.38 -27.14
N LYS A 388 -6.02 -9.24 -28.14
CA LYS A 388 -6.15 -10.70 -28.04
C LYS A 388 -4.85 -11.46 -28.19
N TYR A 389 -3.89 -10.96 -28.98
CA TYR A 389 -2.69 -11.69 -29.39
C TYR A 389 -1.40 -10.98 -28.99
N PHE A 390 -0.45 -11.75 -28.43
CA PHE A 390 0.79 -11.23 -27.84
C PHE A 390 1.98 -12.10 -28.24
N LEU A 391 3.08 -11.47 -28.65
CA LEU A 391 4.38 -12.14 -28.66
C LEU A 391 4.97 -12.08 -27.25
N VAL A 392 5.49 -13.19 -26.75
CA VAL A 392 6.03 -13.29 -25.40
C VAL A 392 7.30 -14.13 -25.39
N ALA A 393 8.21 -13.81 -24.47
CA ALA A 393 9.17 -14.79 -24.00
C ALA A 393 8.48 -15.63 -22.92
N ALA A 394 8.48 -16.95 -23.06
CA ALA A 394 7.79 -17.82 -22.10
C ALA A 394 8.58 -19.09 -21.79
N GLN A 395 8.33 -19.61 -20.60
CA GLN A 395 8.75 -20.92 -20.15
C GLN A 395 7.50 -21.72 -19.79
N PRO A 396 7.04 -22.63 -20.66
CA PRO A 396 5.77 -23.35 -20.47
C PRO A 396 5.67 -24.18 -19.18
N THR A 397 6.75 -24.85 -18.81
CA THR A 397 6.89 -25.70 -17.61
C THR A 397 8.27 -25.48 -16.97
N PRO A 398 8.51 -25.89 -15.71
CA PRO A 398 9.83 -25.74 -15.10
C PRO A 398 10.99 -26.34 -15.90
N GLU A 399 10.74 -27.39 -16.68
CA GLU A 399 11.71 -28.12 -17.51
C GLU A 399 11.82 -27.57 -18.94
N SER A 400 10.91 -26.69 -19.35
CA SER A 400 10.90 -26.13 -20.70
C SER A 400 12.03 -25.12 -20.89
N LEU A 401 12.49 -24.98 -22.14
CA LEU A 401 13.38 -23.89 -22.54
C LEU A 401 12.63 -22.55 -22.55
N TRP A 402 13.36 -21.46 -22.32
CA TRP A 402 12.86 -20.11 -22.59
C TRP A 402 12.86 -19.85 -24.10
N GLY A 403 11.67 -19.69 -24.68
CA GLY A 403 11.47 -19.47 -26.11
C GLY A 403 10.56 -18.28 -26.37
N ILE A 404 10.42 -17.93 -27.65
CA ILE A 404 9.44 -16.95 -28.13
C ILE A 404 8.17 -17.70 -28.54
N TYR A 405 7.03 -17.22 -28.05
CA TYR A 405 5.71 -17.78 -28.31
C TYR A 405 4.73 -16.71 -28.77
N LEU A 406 3.73 -17.13 -29.54
CA LEU A 406 2.46 -16.42 -29.69
C LEU A 406 1.52 -16.91 -28.60
N ALA A 407 1.10 -16.00 -27.71
CA ALA A 407 0.10 -16.23 -26.68
C ALA A 407 -1.18 -15.45 -26.99
N ASP A 408 -2.32 -15.91 -26.48
CA ASP A 408 -3.58 -15.19 -26.61
C ASP A 408 -4.53 -15.35 -25.42
N VAL A 409 -5.60 -14.57 -25.46
CA VAL A 409 -6.66 -14.54 -24.44
C VAL A 409 -7.47 -15.84 -24.35
N PHE A 410 -7.32 -16.78 -25.30
CA PHE A 410 -8.01 -18.07 -25.37
C PHE A 410 -7.15 -19.22 -24.80
N ASP A 411 -6.09 -18.88 -24.07
CA ASP A 411 -5.12 -19.81 -23.46
C ASP A 411 -4.25 -20.60 -24.44
N ASN A 412 -4.24 -20.23 -25.74
CA ASN A 412 -3.30 -20.87 -26.65
C ASN A 412 -1.89 -20.30 -26.46
N LEU A 413 -0.90 -21.18 -26.62
CA LEU A 413 0.52 -20.82 -26.54
C LEU A 413 1.32 -21.58 -27.61
N VAL A 414 1.69 -20.90 -28.69
CA VAL A 414 2.35 -21.50 -29.87
C VAL A 414 3.81 -21.10 -29.93
N LEU A 415 4.69 -22.10 -29.97
CA LEU A 415 6.13 -21.88 -30.12
C LEU A 415 6.44 -21.27 -31.49
N ILE A 416 7.11 -20.12 -31.48
CA ILE A 416 7.71 -19.51 -32.67
C ILE A 416 9.16 -19.98 -32.81
N LYS A 417 9.97 -19.82 -31.76
CA LYS A 417 11.39 -20.20 -31.78
C LYS A 417 11.92 -20.49 -30.38
N GLN A 418 12.80 -21.48 -30.28
CA GLN A 418 13.63 -21.73 -29.10
C GLN A 418 15.03 -22.16 -29.54
N LEU A 419 16.02 -22.06 -28.65
CA LEU A 419 17.40 -22.43 -28.94
C LEU A 419 18.03 -23.12 -27.71
N PRO A 420 18.41 -24.41 -27.78
CA PRO A 420 19.03 -25.10 -26.64
C PRO A 420 20.27 -24.36 -26.12
N GLY A 421 20.38 -24.24 -24.79
CA GLY A 421 21.46 -23.51 -24.12
C GLY A 421 21.29 -21.99 -24.05
N TYR A 422 20.22 -21.44 -24.65
CA TYR A 422 19.92 -20.01 -24.63
C TYR A 422 18.45 -19.75 -24.25
N ALA A 423 18.21 -18.63 -23.58
CA ALA A 423 16.91 -18.00 -23.45
C ALA A 423 16.73 -17.00 -24.59
N LEU A 424 15.59 -17.05 -25.27
CA LEU A 424 15.18 -16.01 -26.21
C LEU A 424 14.23 -15.04 -25.50
N LEU A 425 14.59 -13.76 -25.48
CA LEU A 425 13.93 -12.71 -24.71
C LEU A 425 13.59 -11.51 -25.61
N GLU A 426 12.70 -10.63 -25.12
CA GLU A 426 12.36 -9.34 -25.72
C GLU A 426 11.97 -9.40 -27.21
N PRO A 427 10.91 -10.16 -27.58
CA PRO A 427 10.46 -10.24 -28.96
C PRO A 427 9.85 -8.92 -29.45
N ILE A 428 10.45 -8.30 -30.46
CA ILE A 428 9.97 -7.04 -31.04
C ILE A 428 9.87 -7.18 -32.57
N PRO A 429 8.68 -7.03 -33.19
CA PRO A 429 8.55 -6.99 -34.64
C PRO A 429 9.45 -5.92 -35.25
N LEU A 430 10.32 -6.31 -36.18
CA LEU A 430 11.26 -5.38 -36.83
C LEU A 430 10.57 -4.66 -37.99
N ARG A 431 9.79 -3.64 -37.65
CA ARG A 431 9.05 -2.79 -38.60
C ARG A 431 8.83 -1.38 -38.06
N PRO A 432 8.52 -0.40 -38.92
CA PRO A 432 8.02 0.89 -38.47
C PRO A 432 6.71 0.73 -37.68
N THR A 433 6.51 1.58 -36.68
CA THR A 433 5.28 1.66 -35.88
C THR A 433 4.71 3.08 -35.93
N ARG A 434 3.44 3.23 -35.55
CA ARG A 434 2.82 4.55 -35.47
C ARG A 434 3.51 5.38 -34.40
N ARG A 435 4.12 6.50 -34.79
CA ARG A 435 4.64 7.50 -33.86
C ARG A 435 3.49 8.16 -33.10
N PRO A 436 3.46 8.10 -31.76
CA PRO A 436 2.45 8.80 -30.95
C PRO A 436 2.55 10.32 -31.11
N PRO A 437 1.51 11.09 -30.72
CA PRO A 437 1.56 12.55 -30.71
C PRO A 437 2.70 13.09 -29.83
N VAL A 438 3.32 14.18 -30.27
CA VAL A 438 4.27 14.93 -29.44
C VAL A 438 3.49 15.79 -28.44
N ILE A 439 3.76 15.62 -27.14
CA ILE A 439 3.27 16.51 -26.09
C ILE A 439 4.34 17.58 -25.85
N ALA A 440 3.97 18.85 -26.02
CA ALA A 440 4.86 19.96 -25.76
C ALA A 440 5.16 20.10 -24.24
N ASP A 441 6.39 20.46 -23.92
CA ASP A 441 6.80 20.77 -22.54
C ASP A 441 5.93 21.88 -21.96
N ARG A 442 5.45 21.65 -20.74
CA ARG A 442 4.66 22.58 -19.92
C ARG A 442 5.47 23.18 -18.78
N ILE A 443 6.69 22.67 -18.55
CA ILE A 443 7.58 23.22 -17.53
C ILE A 443 8.10 24.62 -17.88
N ASN A 444 8.37 25.40 -16.84
CA ASN A 444 9.17 26.61 -16.91
C ASN A 444 10.44 26.43 -16.05
N PRO A 445 11.59 26.09 -16.65
CA PRO A 445 12.84 25.81 -15.92
C PRO A 445 13.41 26.98 -15.11
N ARG A 446 12.88 28.19 -15.26
CA ARG A 446 13.28 29.37 -14.47
C ARG A 446 12.54 29.46 -13.13
N ARG A 447 11.44 28.72 -12.97
CA ARG A 447 10.69 28.65 -11.72
C ARG A 447 11.32 27.60 -10.79
N LYS A 448 11.09 27.74 -9.49
CA LYS A 448 11.50 26.78 -8.46
C LYS A 448 10.30 26.13 -7.75
N GLU A 449 9.10 26.41 -8.25
CA GLU A 449 7.83 26.14 -7.58
C GLU A 449 6.82 25.67 -8.62
N GLY A 450 5.87 24.86 -8.18
CA GLY A 450 4.63 24.55 -8.89
C GLY A 450 3.43 25.15 -8.16
N LEU A 451 2.29 25.16 -8.84
CA LEU A 451 0.99 25.52 -8.28
C LEU A 451 0.14 24.27 -8.10
N VAL A 452 -0.57 24.18 -6.99
CA VAL A 452 -1.54 23.13 -6.71
C VAL A 452 -2.91 23.76 -6.60
N TYR A 453 -3.86 23.24 -7.38
CA TYR A 453 -5.26 23.61 -7.32
C TYR A 453 -6.10 22.40 -6.94
N LEU A 454 -6.79 22.49 -5.80
CA LEU A 454 -7.73 21.51 -5.30
C LEU A 454 -9.13 22.09 -5.42
N SER A 455 -10.00 21.41 -6.16
CA SER A 455 -11.33 21.94 -6.47
C SER A 455 -12.29 21.81 -5.28
N ASP A 456 -12.35 20.64 -4.67
CA ASP A 456 -13.21 20.33 -3.53
C ASP A 456 -12.65 19.12 -2.78
N ILE A 457 -12.01 19.36 -1.64
CA ILE A 457 -11.35 18.29 -0.86
C ILE A 457 -12.30 17.14 -0.47
N TYR A 458 -13.60 17.40 -0.37
CA TYR A 458 -14.63 16.43 0.04
C TYR A 458 -15.17 15.57 -1.11
N ALA A 459 -14.79 15.84 -2.36
CA ALA A 459 -15.30 15.12 -3.52
C ALA A 459 -14.73 13.69 -3.67
N GLY A 460 -13.63 13.38 -3.00
CA GLY A 460 -12.96 12.08 -3.06
C GLY A 460 -13.28 11.18 -1.86
N GLU A 461 -13.00 9.88 -1.99
CA GLU A 461 -13.29 8.90 -0.93
C GLU A 461 -12.47 9.13 0.35
N GLY A 462 -11.34 9.84 0.25
CA GLY A 462 -10.41 10.06 1.36
C GLY A 462 -10.98 10.90 2.50
N LEU A 463 -12.09 11.61 2.30
CA LEU A 463 -12.81 12.34 3.37
C LEU A 463 -14.30 11.96 3.43
N ARG A 464 -14.66 10.78 2.96
CA ARG A 464 -16.06 10.31 2.97
C ARG A 464 -16.64 10.36 4.39
N GLY A 465 -17.78 11.04 4.54
CA GLY A 465 -18.48 11.16 5.83
C GLY A 465 -17.99 12.33 6.70
N ILE A 466 -16.89 12.99 6.36
CA ILE A 466 -16.46 14.21 7.04
C ILE A 466 -17.34 15.39 6.58
N PRO A 467 -17.94 16.18 7.49
CA PRO A 467 -18.74 17.32 7.12
C PRO A 467 -17.96 18.38 6.31
N PRO A 468 -18.57 18.98 5.28
CA PRO A 468 -17.99 20.14 4.59
C PRO A 468 -17.71 21.30 5.56
N GLY A 469 -16.55 21.93 5.40
CA GLY A 469 -16.10 23.03 6.26
C GLY A 469 -15.34 22.60 7.51
N THR A 470 -15.27 21.30 7.84
CA THR A 470 -14.40 20.80 8.93
C THR A 470 -12.92 21.05 8.66
N VAL A 471 -12.45 20.86 7.42
CA VAL A 471 -11.06 21.10 7.03
C VAL A 471 -10.79 22.60 6.98
N LYS A 472 -9.83 23.08 7.78
CA LYS A 472 -9.43 24.50 7.83
C LYS A 472 -8.14 24.77 7.07
N SER A 473 -7.24 23.80 7.07
CA SER A 473 -5.94 23.94 6.41
C SER A 473 -5.39 22.59 5.96
N LEU A 474 -4.35 22.63 5.15
CA LEU A 474 -3.57 21.47 4.73
C LEU A 474 -2.17 21.58 5.33
N ARG A 475 -1.71 20.56 6.06
CA ARG A 475 -0.28 20.41 6.40
C ARG A 475 0.45 19.80 5.21
N LEU A 476 1.52 20.46 4.79
CA LEU A 476 2.37 20.00 3.69
C LEU A 476 3.64 19.37 4.24
N ILE A 477 3.92 18.15 3.82
CA ILE A 477 5.06 17.35 4.30
C ILE A 477 5.90 16.95 3.08
N SER A 478 7.22 16.98 3.24
CA SER A 478 8.16 16.37 2.30
C SER A 478 8.98 15.30 3.00
N TYR A 479 9.80 14.57 2.24
CA TYR A 479 10.56 13.43 2.74
C TYR A 479 12.06 13.64 2.58
N HIS A 480 12.83 12.99 3.45
CA HIS A 480 14.26 12.87 3.33
C HIS A 480 14.71 11.41 3.30
N TYR A 481 14.83 10.88 2.10
CA TYR A 481 15.11 9.47 1.83
C TYR A 481 16.55 9.06 2.15
N LEU A 482 16.74 7.80 2.55
CA LEU A 482 18.04 7.27 2.99
C LEU A 482 19.13 7.29 1.92
N TYR A 483 20.37 7.28 2.39
CA TYR A 483 21.58 7.13 1.57
C TYR A 483 22.03 5.67 1.48
N PRO A 484 22.87 5.32 0.48
CA PRO A 484 23.42 3.98 0.36
C PRO A 484 24.17 3.50 1.63
N GLY A 485 23.86 2.28 2.06
CA GLY A 485 24.45 1.64 3.24
C GLY A 485 24.02 2.21 4.59
N MET A 486 22.82 2.78 4.66
CA MET A 486 22.21 3.33 5.88
C MET A 486 20.77 2.86 6.03
N GLY A 487 20.27 2.99 7.25
CA GLY A 487 18.86 2.81 7.59
C GLY A 487 18.44 1.36 7.76
N GLY A 488 17.13 1.14 7.71
CA GLY A 488 16.49 -0.16 7.93
C GLY A 488 15.03 0.00 8.35
N PRO A 489 14.28 -1.11 8.40
CA PRO A 489 12.83 -1.07 8.58
C PRO A 489 12.37 -0.63 9.98
N GLN A 490 13.05 -1.10 11.06
CA GLN A 490 12.55 -0.93 12.42
C GLN A 490 13.55 -0.24 13.35
N GLY A 491 13.05 0.69 14.16
CA GLY A 491 13.83 1.41 15.16
C GLY A 491 14.88 2.36 14.59
N VAL A 492 14.70 2.86 13.35
CA VAL A 492 15.68 3.74 12.67
C VAL A 492 15.23 5.20 12.66
N VAL A 493 14.09 5.52 12.05
CA VAL A 493 13.54 6.91 12.08
C VAL A 493 12.68 7.10 13.33
N GLY A 494 11.93 6.07 13.70
CA GLY A 494 11.17 5.89 14.94
C GLY A 494 11.00 4.41 15.26
N MET A 495 10.34 4.07 16.36
CA MET A 495 10.27 2.68 16.86
C MET A 495 9.51 1.73 15.92
N GLU A 496 8.34 2.15 15.42
CA GLU A 496 7.41 1.32 14.63
C GLU A 496 7.04 1.98 13.29
N GLY A 497 7.93 2.85 12.81
CA GLY A 497 7.70 3.80 11.74
C GLY A 497 8.01 5.24 12.16
N PRO A 498 7.97 6.21 11.22
CA PRO A 498 7.76 6.02 9.78
C PRO A 498 8.97 5.38 9.08
N TRP A 499 8.80 4.97 7.81
CA TRP A 499 9.92 4.49 6.96
C TRP A 499 10.96 5.58 6.66
N ASP A 500 10.51 6.83 6.53
CA ASP A 500 11.35 7.95 6.12
C ASP A 500 11.23 9.13 7.08
N ILE A 501 12.29 9.93 7.09
CA ILE A 501 12.30 11.21 7.77
C ILE A 501 11.27 12.14 7.11
N LYS A 502 10.31 12.61 7.91
CA LYS A 502 9.29 13.57 7.48
C LYS A 502 9.75 15.00 7.77
N ARG A 503 9.64 15.87 6.77
CA ARG A 503 9.96 17.30 6.83
C ARG A 503 8.69 18.12 6.75
N VAL A 504 8.42 18.91 7.78
CA VAL A 504 7.26 19.81 7.79
C VAL A 504 7.59 21.04 6.94
N LEU A 505 6.84 21.27 5.86
CA LEU A 505 6.99 22.46 5.03
C LEU A 505 6.20 23.63 5.63
N GLY A 506 5.02 23.34 6.21
CA GLY A 506 4.12 24.32 6.79
C GLY A 506 2.66 24.01 6.48
N THR A 507 1.80 25.01 6.56
CA THR A 507 0.36 24.87 6.25
C THR A 507 -0.11 25.84 5.17
N VAL A 508 -1.20 25.48 4.50
CA VAL A 508 -1.91 26.35 3.55
C VAL A 508 -3.42 26.31 3.84
N PRO A 509 -4.16 27.41 3.65
CA PRO A 509 -5.58 27.46 4.00
C PRO A 509 -6.45 26.66 3.01
N VAL A 510 -7.57 26.15 3.51
CA VAL A 510 -8.68 25.60 2.71
C VAL A 510 -9.87 26.54 2.86
N GLU A 511 -10.54 26.85 1.75
CA GLU A 511 -11.72 27.70 1.75
C GLU A 511 -12.95 26.95 2.31
N GLU A 512 -13.98 27.68 2.74
CA GLU A 512 -15.23 27.10 3.26
C GLU A 512 -15.91 26.13 2.29
N ASP A 513 -15.70 26.33 0.99
CA ASP A 513 -16.25 25.47 -0.07
C ASP A 513 -15.36 24.26 -0.40
N GLY A 514 -14.35 23.97 0.43
CA GLY A 514 -13.43 22.85 0.28
C GLY A 514 -12.32 23.06 -0.75
N SER A 515 -12.27 24.21 -1.44
CA SER A 515 -11.26 24.49 -2.46
C SER A 515 -9.97 25.04 -1.86
N ALA A 516 -8.83 24.80 -2.54
CA ALA A 516 -7.54 25.37 -2.17
C ALA A 516 -6.67 25.68 -3.39
N LEU A 517 -5.88 26.75 -3.32
CA LEU A 517 -4.93 27.14 -4.35
C LEU A 517 -3.64 27.65 -3.68
N PHE A 518 -2.52 26.95 -3.90
CA PHE A 518 -1.28 27.22 -3.19
C PHE A 518 -0.02 26.86 -3.98
N ARG A 519 1.13 27.39 -3.53
CA ARG A 519 2.46 27.05 -4.09
C ARG A 519 3.11 25.90 -3.35
N VAL A 520 3.88 25.11 -4.09
CA VAL A 520 4.75 24.06 -3.53
C VAL A 520 6.14 24.12 -4.16
N PRO A 521 7.20 23.69 -3.47
CA PRO A 521 8.52 23.53 -4.07
C PRO A 521 8.46 22.55 -5.25
N ALA A 522 9.04 22.93 -6.38
CA ALA A 522 9.15 22.02 -7.52
C ALA A 522 10.18 20.90 -7.23
N ASN A 523 10.09 19.79 -7.97
CA ASN A 523 11.03 18.66 -7.89
C ASN A 523 11.15 18.07 -6.47
N THR A 524 10.08 18.22 -5.68
CA THR A 524 10.02 17.85 -4.27
C THR A 524 8.78 16.98 -4.06
N PRO A 525 8.94 15.76 -3.53
CA PRO A 525 7.82 14.95 -3.03
C PRO A 525 7.04 15.74 -1.97
N VAL A 526 5.73 15.87 -2.16
CA VAL A 526 4.82 16.52 -1.21
C VAL A 526 3.65 15.60 -0.89
N ALA A 527 3.46 15.34 0.41
CA ALA A 527 2.27 14.71 0.97
C ALA A 527 1.42 15.76 1.71
N VAL A 528 0.13 15.47 1.85
CA VAL A 528 -0.87 16.39 2.39
C VAL A 528 -1.65 15.75 3.52
N GLN A 529 -1.88 16.49 4.60
CA GLN A 529 -2.81 16.12 5.67
C GLN A 529 -3.89 17.19 5.80
N PRO A 530 -5.18 16.87 5.57
CA PRO A 530 -6.29 17.77 5.86
C PRO A 530 -6.44 17.95 7.36
N LEU A 531 -6.37 19.19 7.84
CA LEU A 531 -6.43 19.51 9.26
C LEU A 531 -7.78 20.12 9.63
N ASP A 532 -8.31 19.73 10.78
CA ASP A 532 -9.45 20.39 11.41
C ASP A 532 -9.07 21.74 12.08
N GLU A 533 -9.96 22.30 12.89
CA GLU A 533 -9.72 23.56 13.60
C GLU A 533 -8.72 23.47 14.76
N GLU A 534 -8.50 22.27 15.28
CA GLU A 534 -7.53 22.00 16.35
C GLU A 534 -6.13 21.65 15.78
N GLY A 535 -6.01 21.51 14.45
CA GLY A 535 -4.78 21.16 13.76
C GLY A 535 -4.51 19.65 13.66
N LYS A 536 -5.53 18.82 13.90
CA LYS A 536 -5.45 17.35 13.85
C LYS A 536 -5.71 16.84 12.45
N ALA A 537 -4.93 15.86 12.00
CA ALA A 537 -5.11 15.28 10.67
C ALA A 537 -6.35 14.37 10.60
N LEU A 538 -7.30 14.72 9.74
CA LEU A 538 -8.50 13.92 9.46
C LEU A 538 -8.21 12.73 8.53
N GLN A 539 -7.15 12.83 7.73
CA GLN A 539 -6.71 11.80 6.80
C GLN A 539 -5.20 11.89 6.58
N LEU A 540 -4.56 10.75 6.37
CA LEU A 540 -3.13 10.66 6.12
C LEU A 540 -2.87 10.28 4.65
N MET A 541 -2.26 11.18 3.87
CA MET A 541 -1.76 10.82 2.54
C MET A 541 -0.50 9.95 2.68
N ARG A 542 -0.66 8.64 2.47
CA ARG A 542 0.41 7.64 2.53
C ARG A 542 1.05 7.38 1.16
N SER A 543 1.35 8.48 0.48
CA SER A 543 2.00 8.60 -0.83
C SER A 543 2.41 10.08 -1.00
N TRP A 544 2.82 10.50 -2.19
CA TRP A 544 3.13 11.89 -2.51
C TRP A 544 2.86 12.21 -3.97
N PHE A 545 2.71 13.50 -4.25
CA PHE A 545 2.81 14.05 -5.61
C PHE A 545 4.11 14.85 -5.75
N THR A 546 4.54 15.10 -6.98
CA THR A 546 5.68 15.97 -7.28
C THR A 546 5.30 16.94 -8.38
N ALA A 547 5.30 18.24 -8.08
CA ALA A 547 5.12 19.28 -9.09
C ALA A 547 6.46 19.59 -9.78
N MET A 548 6.45 19.70 -11.11
CA MET A 548 7.60 20.17 -11.89
C MET A 548 7.68 21.71 -11.89
N PRO A 549 8.83 22.30 -12.27
CA PRO A 549 9.00 23.76 -12.29
C PRO A 549 7.94 24.47 -13.15
N GLY A 550 7.14 25.34 -12.54
CA GLY A 550 6.10 26.11 -13.22
C GLY A 550 4.84 25.33 -13.59
N GLU A 551 4.73 24.07 -13.17
CA GLU A 551 3.54 23.25 -13.38
C GLU A 551 2.33 23.81 -12.61
N VAL A 552 1.14 23.64 -13.17
CA VAL A 552 -0.12 23.75 -12.44
C VAL A 552 -0.70 22.35 -12.31
N LEU A 553 -0.59 21.77 -11.11
CA LEU A 553 -1.15 20.49 -10.75
C LEU A 553 -2.58 20.72 -10.24
N SER A 554 -3.52 19.90 -10.70
CA SER A 554 -4.92 19.99 -10.28
C SER A 554 -5.43 18.64 -9.81
N CYS A 555 -6.16 18.65 -8.70
CA CYS A 555 -6.96 17.53 -8.21
C CYS A 555 -8.41 17.99 -7.97
N VAL A 556 -9.34 17.04 -8.10
CA VAL A 556 -10.76 17.27 -7.83
C VAL A 556 -11.01 17.20 -6.34
N GLY A 557 -10.58 16.11 -5.67
CA GLY A 557 -10.80 15.87 -4.25
C GLY A 557 -9.70 15.02 -3.61
N CYS A 558 -9.90 14.56 -2.37
CA CYS A 558 -8.92 13.69 -1.72
C CYS A 558 -9.13 12.22 -2.14
N HIS A 559 -8.22 11.65 -2.95
CA HIS A 559 -8.35 10.29 -3.52
C HIS A 559 -9.61 10.12 -4.40
N GLU A 560 -9.88 11.10 -5.26
CA GLU A 560 -10.89 10.96 -6.32
C GLU A 560 -10.52 9.87 -7.34
N SER A 561 -11.52 9.42 -8.10
CA SER A 561 -11.24 8.68 -9.34
C SER A 561 -10.68 9.62 -10.40
N GLN A 562 -9.69 9.18 -11.19
CA GLN A 562 -9.20 9.96 -12.33
C GLN A 562 -10.27 10.25 -13.40
N SER A 563 -11.36 9.48 -13.41
CA SER A 563 -12.49 9.74 -14.30
C SER A 563 -13.50 10.73 -13.69
N ALA A 564 -13.25 11.22 -12.48
CA ALA A 564 -14.09 12.22 -11.83
C ALA A 564 -13.98 13.56 -12.57
N SER A 565 -15.13 14.19 -12.78
CA SER A 565 -15.17 15.55 -13.28
C SER A 565 -15.08 16.53 -12.11
N PRO A 566 -14.37 17.66 -12.26
CA PRO A 566 -14.40 18.71 -11.26
C PRO A 566 -15.83 19.27 -11.11
N PRO A 567 -16.18 19.82 -9.94
CA PRO A 567 -17.49 20.42 -9.72
C PRO A 567 -17.72 21.60 -10.69
N SER A 568 -18.91 21.67 -11.28
CA SER A 568 -19.31 22.74 -12.22
C SER A 568 -19.74 24.02 -11.48
N ARG A 569 -18.85 24.54 -10.62
CA ARG A 569 -19.07 25.78 -9.86
C ARG A 569 -17.76 26.58 -9.75
N PRO A 570 -17.80 27.93 -9.79
CA PRO A 570 -16.63 28.74 -9.46
C PRO A 570 -16.23 28.50 -8.01
N THR A 571 -14.96 28.14 -7.78
CA THR A 571 -14.43 27.91 -6.43
C THR A 571 -13.98 29.21 -5.77
N LEU A 572 -14.02 29.25 -4.44
CA LEU A 572 -13.53 30.41 -3.68
C LEU A 572 -12.02 30.62 -3.86
N ALA A 573 -11.24 29.54 -3.93
CA ALA A 573 -9.79 29.61 -4.04
C ALA A 573 -9.32 30.32 -5.33
N MET A 574 -10.07 30.19 -6.42
CA MET A 574 -9.76 30.88 -7.70
C MET A 574 -10.06 32.38 -7.68
N ARG A 575 -10.73 32.91 -6.65
CA ARG A 575 -11.05 34.35 -6.54
C ARG A 575 -9.87 35.18 -6.01
N ARG A 576 -8.81 34.53 -5.51
CA ARG A 576 -7.59 35.18 -5.01
C ARG A 576 -6.34 34.54 -5.60
N GLY A 577 -5.20 35.18 -5.37
CA GLY A 577 -3.90 34.62 -5.73
C GLY A 577 -3.59 33.34 -4.93
N PRO A 578 -2.67 32.49 -5.42
CA PRO A 578 -2.26 31.29 -4.69
C PRO A 578 -1.66 31.65 -3.33
N SER A 579 -2.00 30.86 -2.32
CA SER A 579 -1.43 30.99 -0.98
C SER A 579 0.02 30.52 -0.94
N GLU A 580 0.84 31.23 -0.18
CA GLU A 580 2.18 30.80 0.19
C GLU A 580 2.11 29.85 1.40
N ILE A 581 3.14 29.02 1.57
CA ILE A 581 3.21 28.11 2.71
C ILE A 581 3.49 28.92 3.99
N ALA A 582 2.58 28.84 4.95
CA ALA A 582 2.77 29.39 6.29
C ALA A 582 3.73 28.49 7.08
N PRO A 583 4.89 28.99 7.54
CA PRO A 583 5.88 28.15 8.21
C PRO A 583 5.38 27.60 9.56
N TRP A 584 5.74 26.38 9.90
CA TRP A 584 5.42 25.73 11.17
C TRP A 584 6.53 25.96 12.20
N TYR A 585 6.31 26.94 13.10
CA TYR A 585 7.25 27.40 14.14
C TYR A 585 8.70 27.54 13.64
N GLY A 586 8.90 28.25 12.54
CA GLY A 586 10.21 28.44 11.90
C GLY A 586 10.32 27.81 10.52
N PRO A 587 11.52 27.77 9.92
CA PRO A 587 11.69 27.28 8.55
C PRO A 587 11.51 25.76 8.46
N ALA A 588 11.21 25.30 7.24
CA ALA A 588 10.97 23.90 6.93
C ALA A 588 12.16 23.00 7.28
N ARG A 589 11.92 21.92 8.02
CA ARG A 589 12.95 21.03 8.59
C ARG A 589 12.40 19.63 8.85
N GLY A 590 13.31 18.67 9.03
CA GLY A 590 12.93 17.33 9.49
C GLY A 590 12.44 17.37 10.94
N PHE A 591 11.30 16.73 11.18
CA PHE A 591 10.71 16.64 12.51
C PHE A 591 11.58 15.78 13.41
N ASN A 592 11.95 16.29 14.59
CA ASN A 592 12.80 15.58 15.54
C ASN A 592 12.20 15.70 16.93
N PHE A 593 12.06 14.56 17.62
CA PHE A 593 11.42 14.50 18.93
C PHE A 593 12.16 15.34 19.97
N ALA A 594 13.49 15.27 20.02
CA ALA A 594 14.30 16.03 20.98
C ALA A 594 14.20 17.55 20.77
N ARG A 595 13.97 18.01 19.53
CA ARG A 595 13.79 19.43 19.22
C ARG A 595 12.36 19.91 19.39
N GLU A 596 11.38 19.10 19.03
CA GLU A 596 9.99 19.56 18.89
C GLU A 596 9.08 19.08 20.02
N VAL A 597 9.34 17.92 20.63
CA VAL A 597 8.48 17.31 21.66
C VAL A 597 9.11 17.34 23.04
N GLN A 598 10.41 17.06 23.17
CA GLN A 598 11.08 17.07 24.47
C GLN A 598 10.91 18.39 25.24
N PRO A 599 10.96 19.58 24.62
CA PRO A 599 10.68 20.84 25.33
C PRO A 599 9.27 20.92 25.93
N VAL A 600 8.27 20.30 25.27
CA VAL A 600 6.91 20.18 25.81
C VAL A 600 6.91 19.29 27.05
N LEU A 601 7.61 18.16 27.02
CA LEU A 601 7.73 17.26 28.16
C LEU A 601 8.47 17.89 29.33
N ASP A 602 9.57 18.60 29.05
CA ASP A 602 10.37 19.30 30.05
C ASP A 602 9.51 20.33 30.81
N ARG A 603 8.63 21.03 30.08
CA ARG A 603 7.72 22.02 30.66
C ARG A 603 6.57 21.40 31.44
N TYR A 604 5.86 20.43 30.88
CA TYR A 604 4.54 20.04 31.37
C TYR A 604 4.49 18.65 32.03
N CYS A 605 5.51 17.82 31.85
CA CYS A 605 5.45 16.40 32.25
C CYS A 605 6.56 16.02 33.25
N VAL A 606 7.78 16.51 33.04
CA VAL A 606 8.97 16.11 33.81
C VAL A 606 8.85 16.41 35.31
N GLY A 607 8.06 17.42 35.70
CA GLY A 607 7.80 17.74 37.10
C GLY A 607 7.22 16.55 37.90
N CYS A 608 6.45 15.68 37.25
CA CYS A 608 5.87 14.47 37.85
C CYS A 608 6.54 13.17 37.33
N HIS A 609 7.04 13.18 36.10
CA HIS A 609 7.63 12.06 35.37
C HIS A 609 9.17 12.13 35.33
N ASP A 610 9.80 11.99 36.49
CA ASP A 610 11.24 12.17 36.73
C ASP A 610 12.02 10.84 36.91
N GLY A 611 11.36 9.70 36.70
CA GLY A 611 11.96 8.38 36.92
C GLY A 611 12.05 7.94 38.39
N GLN A 612 11.55 8.73 39.35
CA GLN A 612 11.67 8.39 40.77
C GLN A 612 10.54 7.46 41.23
N THR A 613 10.86 6.59 42.19
CA THR A 613 9.87 5.80 42.91
C THR A 613 9.11 6.67 43.90
N ARG A 614 7.78 6.71 43.77
CA ARG A 614 6.88 7.47 44.63
C ARG A 614 6.41 6.63 45.84
N ILE A 615 5.79 7.28 46.82
CA ILE A 615 5.18 6.63 47.99
C ILE A 615 4.15 5.61 47.47
N GLY A 616 4.30 4.34 47.84
CA GLY A 616 3.53 3.22 47.29
C GLY A 616 4.30 2.33 46.31
N GLY A 617 5.59 2.58 46.07
CA GLY A 617 6.49 1.67 45.36
C GLY A 617 6.41 1.70 43.82
N LYS A 618 5.56 2.56 43.24
CA LYS A 618 5.46 2.76 41.79
C LYS A 618 6.53 3.75 41.31
N THR A 619 7.31 3.36 40.32
CA THR A 619 8.28 4.23 39.64
C THR A 619 7.58 5.00 38.53
N ALA A 620 7.69 6.33 38.54
CA ALA A 620 7.18 7.15 37.45
C ALA A 620 7.99 6.89 36.17
N ALA A 621 7.34 6.97 34.99
CA ALA A 621 8.08 6.97 33.73
C ALA A 621 9.09 8.12 33.70
N ASP A 622 10.28 7.89 33.12
CA ASP A 622 11.31 8.92 32.98
C ASP A 622 11.16 9.66 31.66
N LEU A 623 10.63 10.88 31.71
CA LEU A 623 10.40 11.71 30.54
C LEU A 623 11.44 12.81 30.34
N ARG A 624 12.57 12.79 31.07
CA ARG A 624 13.59 13.87 31.04
C ARG A 624 14.45 13.92 29.77
N GLY A 625 14.45 12.86 28.95
CA GLY A 625 15.20 12.80 27.68
C GLY A 625 16.72 12.89 27.78
N ARG A 626 17.30 12.81 29.00
CA ARG A 626 18.75 13.00 29.25
C ARG A 626 19.60 11.79 28.86
N GLU A 627 18.99 10.62 28.84
CA GLU A 627 19.66 9.34 28.59
C GLU A 627 19.18 8.75 27.28
N GLN A 628 20.11 8.17 26.53
CA GLN A 628 19.83 7.33 25.36
C GLN A 628 19.71 5.88 25.82
N ILE A 629 18.82 5.12 25.19
CA ILE A 629 18.77 3.68 25.41
C ILE A 629 20.05 3.02 24.86
N SER A 630 20.48 1.92 25.48
CA SER A 630 21.66 1.16 25.06
C SER A 630 21.37 -0.32 24.84
N ASP A 631 20.14 -0.75 25.12
CA ASP A 631 19.67 -2.14 25.14
C ASP A 631 18.68 -2.43 24.00
N TYR A 632 18.60 -1.58 22.97
CA TYR A 632 17.69 -1.80 21.84
C TYR A 632 18.01 -3.10 21.10
N ILE A 633 17.03 -3.99 21.11
CA ILE A 633 17.02 -5.25 20.37
C ILE A 633 15.61 -5.44 19.84
N SER A 634 15.48 -5.83 18.59
CA SER A 634 14.20 -6.24 18.00
C SER A 634 14.31 -7.65 17.45
N ALA A 635 13.31 -8.48 17.73
CA ALA A 635 13.24 -9.85 17.26
C ALA A 635 12.70 -9.98 15.80
N TYR A 636 12.11 -8.92 15.23
CA TYR A 636 11.52 -8.97 13.87
C TYR A 636 12.57 -8.83 12.77
N HIS A 637 13.33 -7.72 12.81
CA HIS A 637 14.42 -7.40 11.89
C HIS A 637 15.30 -6.31 12.49
N TYR A 638 16.60 -6.57 12.57
CA TYR A 638 17.54 -5.58 13.08
C TYR A 638 17.74 -4.50 12.00
N GLY A 639 17.32 -3.25 12.26
CA GLY A 639 17.62 -2.07 11.42
C GLY A 639 19.12 -1.71 11.34
N GLY A 640 19.98 -2.71 11.53
CA GLY A 640 21.41 -2.62 11.51
C GLY A 640 21.96 -1.77 12.66
N ARG A 641 23.18 -1.31 12.43
CA ARG A 641 23.92 -0.35 13.27
C ARG A 641 23.24 1.02 13.45
N ASP A 642 22.19 1.28 12.68
CA ASP A 642 21.48 2.57 12.65
C ASP A 642 20.22 2.56 13.52
N ALA A 643 19.87 1.40 14.10
CA ALA A 643 18.68 1.26 14.91
C ALA A 643 18.95 1.51 16.41
N GLY A 644 17.94 2.00 17.12
CA GLY A 644 17.93 2.12 18.58
C GLY A 644 18.51 3.40 19.15
N HIS A 645 18.77 4.42 18.34
CA HIS A 645 19.35 5.70 18.78
C HIS A 645 18.29 6.65 19.37
N PHE A 646 17.61 6.20 20.43
CA PHE A 646 16.47 6.89 21.03
C PHE A 646 16.70 7.30 22.48
N SER A 647 16.11 8.43 22.89
CA SER A 647 16.07 8.81 24.30
C SER A 647 15.05 7.96 25.08
N THR A 648 15.28 7.77 26.39
CA THR A 648 14.33 7.09 27.29
C THR A 648 12.91 7.70 27.23
N SER A 649 12.79 9.02 27.19
CA SER A 649 11.50 9.71 27.16
C SER A 649 10.65 9.36 25.93
N TYR A 650 11.28 9.26 24.75
CA TYR A 650 10.62 8.81 23.53
C TYR A 650 10.06 7.40 23.67
N VAL A 651 10.90 6.46 24.15
CA VAL A 651 10.53 5.05 24.34
C VAL A 651 9.35 4.91 25.30
N GLU A 652 9.31 5.69 26.38
CA GLU A 652 8.20 5.64 27.32
C GLU A 652 6.92 6.29 26.77
N LEU A 653 7.05 7.38 26.02
CA LEU A 653 5.89 8.14 25.54
C LEU A 653 5.21 7.52 24.32
N HIS A 654 5.97 7.02 23.33
CA HIS A 654 5.39 6.54 22.07
C HIS A 654 4.44 5.35 22.27
N ARG A 655 4.54 4.66 23.40
CA ARG A 655 3.72 3.50 23.76
C ARG A 655 2.24 3.84 23.86
N PHE A 656 1.95 5.09 24.18
CA PHE A 656 0.60 5.60 24.34
C PHE A 656 0.01 6.12 23.03
N VAL A 657 0.73 6.07 21.90
CA VAL A 657 0.34 6.60 20.60
C VAL A 657 -0.32 5.53 19.72
N ARG A 658 -1.56 5.77 19.26
CA ARG A 658 -2.18 4.97 18.20
C ARG A 658 -1.72 5.53 16.85
N ARG A 659 -1.15 4.67 16.01
CA ARG A 659 -0.53 5.07 14.74
C ARG A 659 -0.54 3.91 13.73
N PRO A 660 -0.44 4.19 12.42
CA PRO A 660 -0.24 3.13 11.45
C PRO A 660 1.10 2.44 11.71
N GLY A 661 1.07 1.11 11.80
CA GLY A 661 2.30 0.33 11.77
C GLY A 661 3.05 0.51 10.45
N LEU A 662 4.32 0.11 10.44
CA LEU A 662 5.23 0.21 9.30
C LEU A 662 4.59 -0.31 7.99
N GLU A 663 3.80 -1.37 8.11
CA GLU A 663 3.09 -2.01 7.00
C GLU A 663 1.57 -2.08 7.23
N SER A 664 0.97 -1.03 7.79
CA SER A 664 -0.49 -0.92 7.97
C SER A 664 -1.30 -1.16 6.67
N ASP A 665 -2.61 -1.47 6.78
CA ASP A 665 -3.49 -1.83 5.65
C ASP A 665 -3.24 -0.92 4.43
N TYR A 666 -2.97 -1.52 3.26
CA TYR A 666 -2.65 -0.73 2.07
C TYR A 666 -3.86 -0.04 1.42
N HIS A 667 -5.07 -0.48 1.74
CA HIS A 667 -6.28 0.19 1.25
C HIS A 667 -6.37 1.63 1.76
N LEU A 668 -7.23 2.41 1.10
CA LEU A 668 -7.54 3.75 1.57
C LEU A 668 -8.08 3.68 3.00
N LEU A 669 -7.48 4.45 3.89
CA LEU A 669 -7.88 4.48 5.29
C LEU A 669 -9.27 5.10 5.45
N VAL A 670 -10.04 4.55 6.39
CA VAL A 670 -11.24 5.22 6.88
C VAL A 670 -10.81 6.57 7.47
N PRO A 671 -11.48 7.68 7.12
CA PRO A 671 -11.17 8.97 7.72
C PRO A 671 -11.15 8.87 9.25
N MET A 672 -10.19 9.55 9.87
CA MET A 672 -9.96 9.55 11.32
C MET A 672 -9.51 8.21 11.95
N GLU A 673 -9.18 7.16 11.18
CA GLU A 673 -8.69 5.87 11.71
C GLU A 673 -7.47 6.03 12.65
N PHE A 674 -6.56 6.95 12.30
CA PHE A 674 -5.37 7.29 13.09
C PHE A 674 -5.39 8.75 13.54
N HIS A 675 -6.57 9.27 13.88
CA HIS A 675 -6.73 10.63 14.40
C HIS A 675 -6.07 10.78 15.77
N ALA A 676 -5.55 11.98 16.09
CA ALA A 676 -4.93 12.24 17.38
C ALA A 676 -5.83 11.87 18.58
N ASP A 677 -7.15 12.05 18.51
CA ASP A 677 -8.06 11.71 19.62
C ASP A 677 -8.26 10.20 19.84
N THR A 678 -7.86 9.37 18.89
CA THR A 678 -7.85 7.90 19.06
C THR A 678 -6.66 7.39 19.88
N THR A 679 -5.75 8.30 20.24
CA THR A 679 -4.53 8.00 20.97
C THR A 679 -4.74 8.15 22.48
N GLN A 680 -4.32 7.15 23.26
CA GLN A 680 -4.45 7.16 24.73
C GLN A 680 -3.77 8.38 25.37
N LEU A 681 -2.61 8.80 24.84
CA LEU A 681 -1.92 10.01 25.32
C LEU A 681 -2.82 11.26 25.24
N VAL A 682 -3.47 11.48 24.10
CA VAL A 682 -4.35 12.63 23.90
C VAL A 682 -5.57 12.53 24.80
N GLN A 683 -6.18 11.34 24.90
CA GLN A 683 -7.32 11.12 25.79
C GLN A 683 -6.98 11.44 27.25
N LEU A 684 -5.83 10.99 27.76
CA LEU A 684 -5.39 11.30 29.12
C LEU A 684 -5.24 12.82 29.33
N LEU A 685 -4.58 13.50 28.41
CA LEU A 685 -4.30 14.94 28.50
C LEU A 685 -5.58 15.79 28.36
N SER A 686 -6.44 15.48 27.40
CA SER A 686 -7.71 16.19 27.17
C SER A 686 -8.68 16.02 28.34
N LYS A 687 -8.62 14.89 29.04
CA LYS A 687 -9.35 14.66 30.31
C LYS A 687 -8.75 15.41 31.50
N GLY A 688 -7.65 16.14 31.33
CA GLY A 688 -7.03 16.97 32.36
C GLY A 688 -6.10 16.19 33.30
N HIS A 689 -5.34 15.21 32.78
CA HIS A 689 -4.33 14.40 33.49
C HIS A 689 -3.63 15.15 34.64
N TYR A 690 -4.09 14.92 35.88
CA TYR A 690 -3.59 15.54 37.12
C TYR A 690 -3.46 17.08 37.06
N GLY A 691 -4.34 17.76 36.32
CA GLY A 691 -4.37 19.22 36.21
C GLY A 691 -3.32 19.80 35.25
N VAL A 692 -2.65 18.98 34.44
CA VAL A 692 -1.77 19.47 33.37
C VAL A 692 -2.61 20.24 32.34
N GLN A 693 -2.17 21.46 32.01
CA GLN A 693 -2.77 22.29 30.98
C GLN A 693 -1.69 22.70 29.98
N LEU A 694 -1.78 22.14 28.77
CA LEU A 694 -0.89 22.49 27.67
C LEU A 694 -1.36 23.78 27.01
N ASP A 695 -0.42 24.61 26.56
CA ASP A 695 -0.74 25.72 25.68
C ASP A 695 -0.96 25.24 24.23
N GLN A 696 -1.37 26.16 23.36
CA GLN A 696 -1.71 25.84 21.96
C GLN A 696 -0.52 25.27 21.19
N GLU A 697 0.69 25.80 21.39
CA GLU A 697 1.88 25.34 20.67
C GLU A 697 2.31 23.95 21.17
N ALA A 698 2.23 23.69 22.47
CA ALA A 698 2.47 22.37 23.04
C ALA A 698 1.51 21.32 22.48
N TRP A 699 0.21 21.65 22.37
CA TRP A 699 -0.77 20.79 21.71
C TRP A 699 -0.41 20.51 20.25
N ASP A 700 -0.16 21.55 19.46
CA ASP A 700 0.14 21.40 18.02
C ASP A 700 1.44 20.59 17.79
N ARG A 701 2.44 20.72 18.65
CA ARG A 701 3.67 19.92 18.61
C ARG A 701 3.43 18.44 18.87
N LEU A 702 2.62 18.10 19.88
CA LEU A 702 2.26 16.71 20.17
C LEU A 702 1.37 16.12 19.08
N ILE A 703 0.36 16.86 18.62
CA ILE A 703 -0.55 16.43 17.54
C ILE A 703 0.24 16.21 16.26
N THR A 704 1.08 17.16 15.86
CA THR A 704 1.93 17.02 14.67
C THR A 704 2.87 15.81 14.79
N TRP A 705 3.45 15.57 15.97
CA TRP A 705 4.27 14.36 16.18
C TRP A 705 3.48 13.07 15.95
N ILE A 706 2.26 12.98 16.49
CA ILE A 706 1.36 11.82 16.31
C ILE A 706 0.99 11.66 14.83
N ASP A 707 0.50 12.72 14.18
CA ASP A 707 0.07 12.73 12.78
C ASP A 707 1.21 12.35 11.81
N LEU A 708 2.47 12.62 12.19
CA LEU A 708 3.65 12.25 11.41
C LEU A 708 4.09 10.78 11.62
N ASN A 709 3.31 9.97 12.32
CA ASN A 709 3.64 8.59 12.69
C ASN A 709 4.76 8.50 13.77
N ALA A 710 4.80 9.49 14.66
CA ALA A 710 5.71 9.58 15.82
C ALA A 710 7.21 9.33 15.51
N PRO A 711 7.82 10.08 14.57
CA PRO A 711 9.26 10.00 14.29
C PRO A 711 10.09 10.50 15.48
N PHE A 712 11.31 10.00 15.62
CA PHE A 712 12.31 10.52 16.56
C PHE A 712 13.35 11.41 15.86
N HIS A 713 13.87 10.96 14.71
CA HIS A 713 14.95 11.64 14.00
C HIS A 713 14.45 12.51 12.84
N GLY A 714 15.12 13.66 12.66
CA GLY A 714 14.84 14.63 11.60
C GLY A 714 15.92 14.71 10.52
N THR A 715 17.07 14.04 10.67
CA THR A 715 18.18 14.03 9.69
C THR A 715 18.92 12.70 9.69
N TRP A 716 19.65 12.34 8.62
CA TRP A 716 20.49 11.14 8.65
C TRP A 716 21.78 11.38 9.43
N HIS A 717 22.27 12.63 9.54
CA HIS A 717 23.36 12.96 10.45
C HIS A 717 23.06 12.58 11.91
N GLU A 718 21.80 12.71 12.35
CA GLU A 718 21.35 12.28 13.68
C GLU A 718 21.31 10.76 13.85
N ILE A 719 21.00 10.02 12.79
CA ILE A 719 20.86 8.54 12.82
C ILE A 719 22.21 7.85 12.63
N ALA A 720 22.87 8.12 11.49
CA ALA A 720 24.02 7.37 11.00
C ALA A 720 25.36 8.05 11.27
N GLY A 721 25.34 9.31 11.73
CA GLY A 721 26.50 10.13 12.05
C GLY A 721 27.15 10.80 10.83
N ARG A 722 27.70 12.00 11.04
CA ARG A 722 28.31 12.85 10.00
C ARG A 722 29.35 12.12 9.14
N GLN A 723 30.19 11.29 9.75
CA GLN A 723 31.28 10.60 9.04
C GLN A 723 30.77 9.71 7.89
N ARG A 724 29.59 9.09 8.05
CA ARG A 724 28.99 8.25 7.01
C ARG A 724 28.15 9.04 6.04
N VAL A 725 27.47 10.07 6.51
CA VAL A 725 26.47 10.82 5.75
C VAL A 725 27.11 11.83 4.80
N GLU A 726 28.14 12.55 5.25
CA GLU A 726 28.62 13.76 4.60
C GLU A 726 29.00 13.55 3.11
N ARG A 727 29.71 12.46 2.79
CA ARG A 727 30.09 12.13 1.41
C ARG A 727 28.85 11.96 0.51
N TRP A 728 27.86 11.22 0.99
CA TRP A 728 26.65 10.93 0.23
C TRP A 728 25.75 12.15 0.11
N ALA A 729 25.62 12.94 1.18
CA ALA A 729 24.87 14.19 1.18
C ALA A 729 25.44 15.19 0.16
N GLN A 730 26.76 15.40 0.16
CA GLN A 730 27.44 16.26 -0.80
C GLN A 730 27.26 15.75 -2.24
N ARG A 731 27.43 14.45 -2.47
CA ARG A 731 27.29 13.86 -3.82
C ARG A 731 25.86 13.95 -4.34
N ARG A 732 24.85 13.63 -3.52
CA ARG A 732 23.43 13.79 -3.85
C ARG A 732 23.12 15.25 -4.20
N ARG A 733 23.54 16.20 -3.36
CA ARG A 733 23.30 17.64 -3.59
C ARG A 733 23.96 18.13 -4.88
N GLN A 734 25.18 17.67 -5.20
CA GLN A 734 25.82 17.96 -6.47
C GLN A 734 24.99 17.49 -7.68
N LEU A 735 24.50 16.25 -7.66
CA LEU A 735 23.70 15.68 -8.75
C LEU A 735 22.31 16.32 -8.85
N ARG A 736 21.68 16.66 -7.72
CA ARG A 736 20.41 17.41 -7.70
C ARG A 736 20.55 18.82 -8.26
N ARG A 737 21.66 19.53 -8.00
CA ARG A 737 21.94 20.82 -8.65
C ARG A 737 22.02 20.68 -10.17
N LEU A 738 22.70 19.62 -10.63
CA LEU A 738 22.94 19.38 -12.04
C LEU A 738 21.67 18.97 -12.80
N TYR A 739 20.94 17.98 -12.27
CA TYR A 739 19.84 17.34 -13.00
C TYR A 739 18.44 17.79 -12.55
N ALA A 740 18.31 18.38 -11.37
CA ALA A 740 17.03 18.86 -10.84
C ALA A 740 16.98 20.37 -10.57
N ARG A 741 18.12 21.08 -10.70
CA ARG A 741 18.26 22.50 -10.34
C ARG A 741 17.85 22.80 -8.89
N MET A 742 18.03 21.82 -8.00
CA MET A 742 17.76 21.94 -6.57
C MET A 742 19.05 22.07 -5.79
N ASP A 743 18.99 22.84 -4.70
CA ASP A 743 20.15 23.08 -3.82
C ASP A 743 19.76 23.06 -2.34
N ASP A 744 18.68 22.36 -2.01
CA ASP A 744 18.28 22.14 -0.63
C ASP A 744 19.27 21.21 0.08
N ASP A 745 19.51 21.50 1.36
CA ASP A 745 20.31 20.67 2.24
C ASP A 745 19.39 20.06 3.30
N PRO A 746 18.92 18.82 3.09
CA PRO A 746 18.01 18.18 4.04
C PRO A 746 18.71 17.74 5.34
N GLU A 747 20.04 17.79 5.40
CA GLU A 747 20.82 17.54 6.61
C GLU A 747 21.05 18.79 7.46
N ALA A 748 20.69 19.97 6.95
CA ALA A 748 20.82 21.20 7.70
C ALA A 748 19.87 21.19 8.92
N VAL A 749 20.47 21.05 10.10
CA VAL A 749 19.73 21.19 11.36
C VAL A 749 19.43 22.66 11.59
N VAL A 750 18.15 23.01 11.48
CA VAL A 750 17.64 24.32 11.89
C VAL A 750 17.56 24.34 13.41
N GLN A 751 18.32 25.22 14.05
CA GLN A 751 18.20 25.48 15.48
C GLN A 751 16.90 26.25 15.72
N THR A 752 15.96 25.64 16.46
CA THR A 752 14.83 26.33 17.06
C THR A 752 15.30 26.98 18.37
N GLN A 753 14.68 28.08 18.79
CA GLN A 753 15.01 28.67 20.10
C GLN A 753 14.63 27.66 21.19
N GLN A 754 15.64 27.05 21.82
CA GLN A 754 15.45 26.23 23.01
C GLN A 754 15.60 27.14 24.22
N GLU A 755 14.48 27.59 24.77
CA GLU A 755 14.49 28.22 26.09
C GLU A 755 14.72 27.14 27.15
N THR A 756 15.49 27.44 28.19
CA THR A 756 15.54 26.56 29.36
C THR A 756 14.18 26.64 30.03
N VAL A 757 13.41 25.55 29.98
CA VAL A 757 12.05 25.55 30.50
C VAL A 757 12.04 25.04 31.93
N GLU A 758 11.50 25.83 32.85
CA GLU A 758 11.22 25.35 34.20
C GLU A 758 10.02 24.40 34.18
N PRO A 759 10.13 23.18 34.76
CA PRO A 759 9.01 22.27 34.84
C PRO A 759 7.87 22.88 35.65
N ILE A 760 6.70 22.96 35.04
CA ILE A 760 5.45 23.21 35.72
C ILE A 760 5.09 21.91 36.41
N VAL A 761 5.21 21.89 37.74
CA VAL A 761 4.47 20.94 38.56
C VAL A 761 3.08 21.56 38.67
N PRO A 762 2.02 20.95 38.07
CA PRO A 762 0.68 21.46 38.27
C PRO A 762 0.50 21.65 39.77
N SER A 763 -0.03 22.81 40.18
CA SER A 763 -0.69 22.83 41.46
C SER A 763 -1.79 21.81 41.30
N VAL A 764 -1.53 20.57 41.73
CA VAL A 764 -2.60 19.72 42.17
C VAL A 764 -3.30 20.68 43.11
N GLY A 765 -4.47 21.17 42.70
CA GLY A 765 -5.54 21.16 43.65
C GLY A 765 -5.47 19.73 44.17
N ARG A 766 -4.72 19.52 45.26
CA ARG A 766 -5.28 18.81 46.37
C ARG A 766 -6.70 19.35 46.33
N ALA A 767 -7.63 18.54 45.83
CA ALA A 767 -8.91 18.50 46.52
C ALA A 767 -8.46 18.62 47.97
N GLU A 768 -8.76 19.75 48.62
CA GLU A 768 -8.39 19.89 50.02
C GLU A 768 -8.72 18.53 50.64
N PRO A 769 -7.81 17.87 51.36
CA PRO A 769 -8.16 16.62 52.01
C PRO A 769 -9.34 16.95 52.93
N GLY A 770 -10.58 16.81 52.43
CA GLY A 770 -11.76 17.44 53.01
C GLY A 770 -12.57 18.50 52.23
N GLU A 771 -12.52 18.64 50.89
CA GLU A 771 -13.77 19.03 50.16
C GLU A 771 -14.46 17.76 49.65
N PRO A 772 -15.21 17.06 50.52
CA PRO A 772 -16.02 15.95 50.10
C PRO A 772 -17.13 16.52 49.22
N GLY A 773 -17.15 16.14 47.95
CA GLY A 773 -18.40 15.63 47.43
C GLY A 773 -18.75 14.45 48.34
N GLY A 774 -19.36 14.70 49.51
CA GLY A 774 -19.78 13.65 50.41
C GLY A 774 -20.61 12.64 49.63
N PRO A 775 -20.70 11.37 50.08
CA PRO A 775 -21.43 10.34 49.35
C PRO A 775 -22.78 10.89 48.90
N VAL A 776 -22.97 11.04 47.58
CA VAL A 776 -24.15 11.68 47.02
C VAL A 776 -25.35 10.85 47.45
N PRO A 777 -26.23 11.35 48.34
CA PRO A 777 -27.29 10.51 48.88
C PRO A 777 -28.23 10.08 47.76
N CYS A 778 -28.23 8.79 47.45
CA CYS A 778 -29.04 8.19 46.41
C CYS A 778 -29.86 7.05 47.01
N SER A 779 -31.12 7.34 47.34
CA SER A 779 -31.96 6.37 48.04
C SER A 779 -32.13 5.08 47.23
N GLY A 780 -31.76 3.94 47.82
CA GLY A 780 -31.86 2.65 47.17
C GLY A 780 -30.75 2.35 46.17
N TRP A 781 -29.59 3.01 46.27
CA TRP A 781 -28.34 2.70 45.58
C TRP A 781 -27.14 3.01 46.50
N PRO A 782 -26.03 2.24 46.48
CA PRO A 782 -25.82 1.02 45.69
C PRO A 782 -26.62 -0.16 46.23
N PHE A 783 -26.70 -1.23 45.44
CA PHE A 783 -27.32 -2.50 45.81
C PHE A 783 -26.57 -3.68 45.17
N ASP A 784 -26.75 -4.87 45.75
CA ASP A 784 -26.10 -6.09 45.25
C ASP A 784 -26.82 -6.71 44.04
N GLY A 785 -26.19 -7.71 43.44
CA GLY A 785 -26.74 -8.39 42.27
C GLY A 785 -28.05 -9.15 42.54
N ALA A 786 -28.35 -9.55 43.78
CA ALA A 786 -29.62 -10.22 44.10
C ALA A 786 -30.77 -9.20 44.06
N GLU A 787 -30.54 -8.03 44.62
CA GLU A 787 -31.46 -6.90 44.54
C GLU A 787 -31.63 -6.40 43.10
N ALA A 788 -30.55 -6.33 42.32
CA ALA A 788 -30.60 -5.97 40.90
C ALA A 788 -31.54 -6.89 40.12
N ARG A 789 -31.41 -8.22 40.29
CA ARG A 789 -32.29 -9.23 39.68
C ARG A 789 -33.74 -9.10 40.15
N ARG A 790 -33.96 -8.87 41.46
CA ARG A 790 -35.31 -8.67 42.02
C ARG A 790 -36.01 -7.48 41.38
N ARG A 791 -35.31 -6.35 41.24
CA ARG A 791 -35.85 -5.12 40.61
C ARG A 791 -36.18 -5.32 39.14
N GLN A 792 -35.32 -6.01 38.40
CA GLN A 792 -35.57 -6.32 36.99
C GLN A 792 -36.81 -7.23 36.83
N GLN A 793 -36.93 -8.29 37.63
CA GLN A 793 -38.10 -9.18 37.61
C GLN A 793 -39.40 -8.45 37.97
N ALA A 794 -39.33 -7.52 38.93
CA ALA A 794 -40.47 -6.68 39.29
C ALA A 794 -40.89 -5.71 38.17
N ALA A 795 -39.98 -5.31 37.29
CA ALA A 795 -40.25 -4.45 36.15
C ALA A 795 -40.92 -5.18 34.97
N GLY A 796 -41.05 -6.51 35.01
CA GLY A 796 -41.69 -7.33 33.97
C GLY A 796 -40.74 -8.37 33.36
N PRO A 797 -41.07 -8.91 32.17
CA PRO A 797 -40.20 -9.86 31.48
C PRO A 797 -38.79 -9.28 31.28
N ALA A 798 -37.78 -10.00 31.74
CA ALA A 798 -36.40 -9.53 31.76
C ALA A 798 -35.73 -9.50 30.37
N ARG A 799 -36.19 -10.37 29.45
CA ARG A 799 -35.62 -10.54 28.10
C ARG A 799 -36.70 -10.48 27.04
N CYS A 800 -36.34 -9.99 25.87
CA CYS A 800 -37.16 -9.97 24.66
C CYS A 800 -36.24 -10.24 23.46
N SER A 801 -36.64 -11.17 22.60
CA SER A 801 -35.94 -11.46 21.34
C SER A 801 -36.77 -10.92 20.19
N ILE A 802 -36.12 -10.22 19.26
CA ILE A 802 -36.74 -9.70 18.05
C ILE A 802 -36.05 -10.31 16.84
N GLU A 803 -36.79 -11.06 16.04
CA GLU A 803 -36.27 -11.64 14.80
C GLU A 803 -36.12 -10.55 13.73
N LEU A 804 -34.92 -10.39 13.18
CA LEU A 804 -34.58 -9.43 12.12
C LEU A 804 -34.64 -10.06 10.73
N ALA A 805 -34.25 -11.33 10.64
CA ALA A 805 -34.30 -12.18 9.46
C ALA A 805 -34.22 -13.65 9.90
N GLU A 806 -34.41 -14.59 8.97
CA GLU A 806 -34.28 -16.02 9.25
C GLU A 806 -32.92 -16.33 9.91
N GLY A 807 -32.95 -16.78 11.16
CA GLY A 807 -31.73 -17.12 11.92
C GLY A 807 -30.92 -15.93 12.46
N VAL A 808 -31.44 -14.69 12.38
CA VAL A 808 -30.79 -13.48 12.94
C VAL A 808 -31.75 -12.75 13.87
N SER A 809 -31.48 -12.76 15.17
CA SER A 809 -32.25 -12.02 16.19
C SER A 809 -31.44 -10.91 16.85
N LEU A 810 -32.16 -9.94 17.42
CA LEU A 810 -31.66 -8.97 18.36
C LEU A 810 -32.23 -9.29 19.75
N GLU A 811 -31.34 -9.63 20.68
CA GLU A 811 -31.70 -9.87 22.07
C GLU A 811 -31.71 -8.56 22.84
N LEU A 812 -32.78 -8.32 23.59
CA LEU A 812 -32.97 -7.13 24.42
C LEU A 812 -33.15 -7.53 25.89
N VAL A 813 -32.63 -6.68 26.77
CA VAL A 813 -32.73 -6.80 28.22
C VAL A 813 -33.50 -5.60 28.77
N ARG A 814 -34.43 -5.87 29.69
CA ARG A 814 -35.20 -4.83 30.37
C ARG A 814 -34.37 -4.23 31.50
N ILE A 815 -34.15 -2.92 31.45
CA ILE A 815 -33.46 -2.15 32.47
C ILE A 815 -34.51 -1.44 33.35
N PRO A 816 -34.59 -1.73 34.65
CA PRO A 816 -35.65 -1.21 35.51
C PRO A 816 -35.49 0.29 35.79
N ALA A 817 -36.61 1.00 35.95
CA ALA A 817 -36.61 2.37 36.47
C ALA A 817 -35.89 2.44 37.84
N GLY A 818 -35.27 3.58 38.13
CA GLY A 818 -34.48 3.74 39.35
C GLY A 818 -33.62 5.00 39.34
N GLN A 819 -32.67 5.06 40.26
CA GLN A 819 -31.72 6.17 40.36
C GLN A 819 -30.35 5.64 40.77
N PHE A 820 -29.31 6.35 40.34
CA PHE A 820 -27.92 6.04 40.65
C PHE A 820 -27.10 7.32 40.75
N VAL A 821 -25.85 7.19 41.19
CA VAL A 821 -24.87 8.26 41.13
C VAL A 821 -24.04 8.05 39.88
N MET A 822 -24.12 9.00 38.94
CA MET A 822 -23.32 9.05 37.72
C MET A 822 -22.00 9.76 38.01
N GLY A 823 -20.90 9.27 37.42
CA GLY A 823 -19.55 9.77 37.68
C GLY A 823 -18.98 9.31 39.02
N SER A 824 -17.81 9.84 39.38
CA SER A 824 -17.09 9.46 40.62
C SER A 824 -16.26 10.61 41.17
N ALA A 825 -16.21 10.74 42.51
CA ALA A 825 -15.41 11.76 43.18
C ALA A 825 -13.90 11.58 42.98
N ASP A 826 -13.46 10.34 42.75
CA ASP A 826 -12.03 9.98 42.63
C ASP A 826 -11.58 9.76 41.17
N ALA A 827 -12.45 10.01 40.19
CA ALA A 827 -12.18 9.77 38.77
C ALA A 827 -11.57 10.99 38.04
N HIS A 828 -11.47 10.93 36.71
CA HIS A 828 -10.98 12.05 35.89
C HIS A 828 -11.90 13.29 36.00
N PRO A 829 -11.38 14.51 35.74
CA PRO A 829 -12.16 15.75 35.73
C PRO A 829 -13.46 15.72 34.94
N ASP A 830 -13.51 15.02 33.80
CA ASP A 830 -14.70 14.84 32.96
C ASP A 830 -15.75 13.89 33.58
N GLU A 831 -15.37 13.12 34.60
CA GLU A 831 -16.24 12.21 35.35
C GLU A 831 -16.71 12.82 36.69
N ARG A 832 -16.47 14.11 36.91
CA ARG A 832 -16.79 14.88 38.12
C ARG A 832 -17.74 16.06 37.82
N PRO A 833 -18.51 16.53 38.82
CA PRO A 833 -18.73 15.90 40.12
C PRO A 833 -19.70 14.72 40.00
N PRO A 834 -19.64 13.74 40.92
CA PRO A 834 -20.67 12.72 41.02
C PRO A 834 -22.02 13.38 41.28
N HIS A 835 -23.07 12.95 40.57
CA HIS A 835 -24.40 13.53 40.70
C HIS A 835 -25.50 12.50 40.51
N ARG A 836 -26.66 12.75 41.13
CA ARG A 836 -27.79 11.82 41.09
C ARG A 836 -28.52 11.93 39.75
N VAL A 837 -28.73 10.79 39.11
CA VAL A 837 -29.51 10.68 37.88
C VAL A 837 -30.67 9.71 38.10
N GLN A 838 -31.86 10.05 37.59
CA GLN A 838 -33.09 9.26 37.74
C GLN A 838 -33.57 8.76 36.38
N MET A 839 -33.74 7.44 36.25
CA MET A 839 -34.45 6.77 35.17
C MET A 839 -35.93 6.68 35.55
N ALA A 840 -36.75 7.55 34.98
CA ALA A 840 -38.18 7.63 35.30
C ALA A 840 -38.96 6.37 34.89
N GLU A 841 -38.56 5.74 33.78
CA GLU A 841 -39.22 4.59 33.19
C GLU A 841 -38.22 3.47 32.92
N ALA A 842 -38.71 2.23 32.93
CA ALA A 842 -37.93 1.10 32.47
C ALA A 842 -37.78 1.15 30.95
N PHE A 843 -36.64 0.73 30.43
CA PHE A 843 -36.37 0.70 28.99
C PHE A 843 -35.75 -0.63 28.58
N TRP A 844 -35.74 -0.90 27.28
CA TRP A 844 -35.05 -2.06 26.70
C TRP A 844 -33.72 -1.63 26.11
N MET A 845 -32.69 -2.44 26.28
CA MET A 845 -31.36 -2.23 25.75
C MET A 845 -30.87 -3.51 25.08
N GLY A 846 -30.06 -3.40 24.02
CA GLY A 846 -29.37 -4.54 23.41
C GLY A 846 -28.64 -5.35 24.48
N ALA A 847 -28.81 -6.67 24.50
CA ALA A 847 -28.13 -7.54 25.46
C ALA A 847 -26.60 -7.48 25.29
N THR A 848 -26.18 -7.21 24.06
CA THR A 848 -24.81 -7.07 23.57
C THR A 848 -24.73 -5.89 22.61
N GLU A 849 -23.53 -5.55 22.16
CA GLU A 849 -23.32 -4.69 21.00
C GLU A 849 -23.97 -5.28 19.74
N VAL A 850 -24.24 -4.41 18.76
CA VAL A 850 -24.75 -4.83 17.45
C VAL A 850 -23.65 -5.57 16.68
N THR A 851 -23.95 -6.76 16.17
CA THR A 851 -22.96 -7.58 15.46
C THR A 851 -22.84 -7.20 13.98
N ASN A 852 -21.71 -7.60 13.36
CA ASN A 852 -21.54 -7.49 11.91
C ASN A 852 -22.69 -8.17 11.14
N ARG A 853 -23.17 -9.35 11.59
CA ARG A 853 -24.30 -10.06 10.95
C ARG A 853 -25.59 -9.26 11.03
N GLN A 854 -25.88 -8.60 12.16
CA GLN A 854 -27.07 -7.78 12.32
C GLN A 854 -26.99 -6.50 11.47
N TYR A 855 -25.84 -5.83 11.46
CA TYR A 855 -25.63 -4.61 10.70
C TYR A 855 -25.66 -4.86 9.17
N ALA A 856 -25.15 -6.01 8.71
CA ALA A 856 -25.18 -6.39 7.29
C ALA A 856 -26.60 -6.51 6.70
N LEU A 857 -27.64 -6.65 7.54
CA LEU A 857 -29.03 -6.60 7.09
C LEU A 857 -29.49 -5.18 6.72
N PHE A 858 -28.84 -4.16 7.27
CA PHE A 858 -29.04 -2.75 6.95
C PHE A 858 -28.10 -2.30 5.82
N ASP A 859 -26.80 -2.58 5.97
CA ASP A 859 -25.78 -2.27 4.97
C ASP A 859 -24.89 -3.51 4.70
N PRO A 860 -25.20 -4.31 3.66
CA PRO A 860 -24.42 -5.49 3.32
C PRO A 860 -23.04 -5.16 2.72
N SER A 861 -22.74 -3.88 2.46
CA SER A 861 -21.46 -3.43 1.90
C SER A 861 -20.45 -2.97 2.97
N HIS A 862 -20.89 -2.85 4.23
CA HIS A 862 -20.03 -2.45 5.35
C HIS A 862 -18.90 -3.45 5.57
N ASP A 863 -17.66 -2.96 5.69
CA ASP A 863 -16.48 -3.74 6.06
C ASP A 863 -15.89 -3.18 7.35
N SER A 864 -16.04 -3.92 8.44
CA SER A 864 -15.38 -3.62 9.71
C SER A 864 -13.84 -3.73 9.60
N GLY A 865 -13.29 -4.32 8.54
CA GLY A 865 -11.87 -4.22 8.20
C GLY A 865 -10.94 -5.07 9.07
N VAL A 866 -9.73 -4.56 9.28
CA VAL A 866 -8.66 -5.21 10.04
C VAL A 866 -8.03 -4.27 11.06
N GLU A 867 -7.53 -4.81 12.17
CA GLU A 867 -6.49 -4.14 12.95
C GLU A 867 -5.12 -4.41 12.33
N SER A 868 -4.28 -3.38 12.26
CA SER A 868 -2.94 -3.47 11.67
C SER A 868 -2.03 -4.38 12.50
N ARG A 869 -1.18 -5.17 11.82
CA ARG A 869 -0.02 -5.81 12.47
C ARG A 869 1.08 -4.78 12.69
N PHE A 870 1.85 -4.96 13.76
CA PHE A 870 3.11 -4.25 13.96
C PHE A 870 4.28 -5.10 13.43
N GLY A 871 5.37 -4.44 13.10
CA GLY A 871 6.50 -4.99 12.36
C GLY A 871 6.21 -5.12 10.87
N MET A 872 7.11 -5.81 10.16
CA MET A 872 6.91 -6.16 8.75
C MET A 872 5.84 -7.26 8.62
N GLN A 873 5.05 -7.27 7.54
CA GLN A 873 4.05 -8.29 7.27
C GLN A 873 4.00 -8.72 5.80
N PHE A 874 4.20 -10.01 5.55
CA PHE A 874 4.16 -10.57 4.21
C PHE A 874 2.90 -11.42 3.99
N GLY A 875 2.11 -11.09 2.97
CA GLY A 875 1.00 -11.94 2.53
C GLY A 875 -0.24 -11.93 3.43
N VAL A 876 -0.47 -10.85 4.19
CA VAL A 876 -1.64 -10.62 5.04
C VAL A 876 -2.07 -9.16 5.00
N ARG A 877 -3.37 -8.89 5.23
CA ARG A 877 -3.93 -7.53 5.33
C ARG A 877 -3.74 -6.94 6.74
N GLY A 878 -3.91 -7.80 7.74
CA GLY A 878 -3.98 -7.45 9.16
C GLY A 878 -4.67 -8.57 9.93
N PHE A 879 -5.23 -8.25 11.09
CA PHE A 879 -6.11 -9.14 11.83
C PHE A 879 -7.57 -8.72 11.64
N TYR A 880 -8.38 -9.60 11.07
CA TYR A 880 -9.78 -9.30 10.75
C TYR A 880 -10.64 -9.09 12.00
N VAL A 881 -11.50 -8.07 11.94
CA VAL A 881 -12.52 -7.74 12.96
C VAL A 881 -13.93 -7.71 12.34
N ASN A 882 -14.14 -8.47 11.26
CA ASN A 882 -15.37 -8.53 10.48
C ASN A 882 -16.12 -9.87 10.61
N GLY A 883 -15.76 -10.69 11.60
CA GLY A 883 -16.47 -11.93 11.91
C GLY A 883 -17.96 -11.67 12.20
N PRO A 884 -18.87 -12.56 11.79
CA PRO A 884 -20.30 -12.27 11.81
C PRO A 884 -20.87 -12.03 13.21
N ASP A 885 -20.28 -12.66 14.23
CA ASP A 885 -20.69 -12.53 15.64
C ASP A 885 -19.86 -11.47 16.40
N GLN A 886 -18.80 -10.92 15.79
CA GLN A 886 -18.07 -9.79 16.36
C GLN A 886 -18.91 -8.51 16.31
N PRO A 887 -18.67 -7.54 17.22
CA PRO A 887 -19.32 -6.24 17.17
C PRO A 887 -18.96 -5.51 15.87
N VAL A 888 -19.93 -4.76 15.33
CA VAL A 888 -19.69 -3.89 14.19
C VAL A 888 -18.85 -2.67 14.61
N VAL A 889 -17.77 -2.39 13.88
CA VAL A 889 -16.86 -1.25 14.14
C VAL A 889 -16.67 -0.43 12.87
N ARG A 890 -15.96 0.71 12.99
CA ARG A 890 -15.76 1.68 11.89
C ARG A 890 -17.07 2.25 11.34
N VAL A 891 -18.04 2.43 12.25
CA VAL A 891 -19.34 3.05 11.99
C VAL A 891 -19.37 4.40 12.69
N SER A 892 -19.69 5.47 11.97
CA SER A 892 -19.89 6.80 12.54
C SER A 892 -21.15 6.87 13.39
N TRP A 893 -21.22 7.84 14.30
CA TRP A 893 -22.44 8.11 15.08
C TRP A 893 -23.70 8.26 14.18
N HIS A 894 -23.55 8.92 13.03
CA HIS A 894 -24.66 9.15 12.09
C HIS A 894 -25.17 7.85 11.46
N GLU A 895 -24.26 6.94 11.11
CA GLU A 895 -24.58 5.62 10.56
C GLU A 895 -25.21 4.73 11.64
N ALA A 896 -24.70 4.76 12.88
CA ALA A 896 -25.31 4.05 14.01
C ALA A 896 -26.76 4.54 14.27
N MET A 897 -26.99 5.85 14.25
CA MET A 897 -28.35 6.41 14.35
C MET A 897 -29.22 6.07 13.12
N ALA A 898 -28.63 5.92 11.93
CA ALA A 898 -29.35 5.47 10.74
C ALA A 898 -29.79 4.01 10.86
N PHE A 899 -28.93 3.14 11.39
CA PHE A 899 -29.27 1.76 11.72
C PHE A 899 -30.43 1.70 12.73
N CYS A 900 -30.41 2.50 13.80
CA CYS A 900 -31.53 2.58 14.75
C CYS A 900 -32.85 3.00 14.08
N ARG A 901 -32.81 3.98 13.17
CA ARG A 901 -34.00 4.41 12.40
C ARG A 901 -34.52 3.29 11.50
N TRP A 902 -33.63 2.61 10.79
CA TRP A 902 -33.98 1.47 9.94
C TRP A 902 -34.60 0.33 10.78
N LEU A 903 -33.99 0.00 11.91
CA LEU A 903 -34.48 -1.04 12.81
C LEU A 903 -35.86 -0.68 13.37
N SER A 904 -36.08 0.60 13.65
CA SER A 904 -37.39 1.08 14.10
C SER A 904 -38.48 0.88 13.05
N GLN A 905 -38.17 1.21 11.80
CA GLN A 905 -39.08 1.03 10.68
C GLN A 905 -39.37 -0.45 10.41
N LYS A 906 -38.35 -1.31 10.54
CA LYS A 906 -38.46 -2.74 10.29
C LYS A 906 -39.31 -3.47 11.33
N THR A 907 -39.22 -3.06 12.58
CA THR A 907 -39.86 -3.76 13.72
C THR A 907 -41.16 -3.10 14.19
N GLY A 908 -41.40 -1.84 13.85
CA GLY A 908 -42.52 -1.04 14.37
C GLY A 908 -42.34 -0.58 15.83
N VAL A 909 -41.18 -0.85 16.44
CA VAL A 909 -40.81 -0.40 17.80
C VAL A 909 -39.74 0.69 17.68
N THR A 910 -39.73 1.67 18.58
CA THR A 910 -38.72 2.75 18.50
C THR A 910 -37.37 2.29 19.06
N PHE A 911 -36.34 2.33 18.22
CA PHE A 911 -34.94 2.08 18.55
C PHE A 911 -34.10 3.35 18.41
N THR A 912 -33.09 3.48 19.27
CA THR A 912 -32.19 4.62 19.33
C THR A 912 -30.97 4.26 20.18
N LEU A 913 -29.86 4.98 20.02
CA LEU A 913 -28.72 4.86 20.91
C LEU A 913 -29.11 5.26 22.35
N PRO A 914 -28.50 4.66 23.38
CA PRO A 914 -28.70 5.11 24.75
C PRO A 914 -28.16 6.53 24.93
N THR A 915 -28.77 7.30 25.82
CA THR A 915 -28.06 8.46 26.40
C THR A 915 -26.89 7.97 27.24
N GLU A 916 -25.87 8.80 27.44
CA GLU A 916 -24.73 8.46 28.32
C GLU A 916 -25.19 8.02 29.72
N ALA A 917 -26.16 8.74 30.30
CA ALA A 917 -26.80 8.39 31.56
C ALA A 917 -27.49 7.02 31.56
N GLN A 918 -28.19 6.66 30.48
CA GLN A 918 -28.81 5.34 30.34
C GLN A 918 -27.76 4.24 30.24
N TRP A 919 -26.67 4.50 29.50
CA TRP A 919 -25.57 3.56 29.33
C TRP A 919 -24.83 3.33 30.66
N GLU A 920 -24.44 4.38 31.38
CA GLU A 920 -23.73 4.21 32.66
C GLU A 920 -24.62 3.57 33.73
N TYR A 921 -25.91 3.93 33.80
CA TYR A 921 -26.86 3.28 34.70
C TYR A 921 -26.93 1.78 34.45
N ALA A 922 -27.06 1.40 33.17
CA ALA A 922 -27.09 0.01 32.74
C ALA A 922 -25.76 -0.70 33.08
N CYS A 923 -24.63 -0.12 32.70
CA CYS A 923 -23.28 -0.64 32.93
C CYS A 923 -23.01 -0.95 34.42
N ARG A 924 -23.39 -0.02 35.32
CA ARG A 924 -23.18 -0.18 36.77
C ARG A 924 -24.03 -1.27 37.40
N ALA A 925 -25.20 -1.57 36.85
CA ALA A 925 -26.15 -2.57 37.37
C ALA A 925 -26.38 -2.53 38.90
N GLY A 926 -26.35 -1.32 39.49
CA GLY A 926 -26.55 -1.10 40.93
C GLY A 926 -25.29 -0.92 41.78
N THR A 927 -24.10 -1.14 41.22
CA THR A 927 -22.83 -1.03 41.94
C THR A 927 -22.26 0.39 41.96
N ALA A 928 -21.52 0.73 43.01
CA ALA A 928 -20.75 1.98 43.14
C ALA A 928 -19.25 1.80 42.84
N THR A 929 -18.83 0.57 42.55
CA THR A 929 -17.44 0.23 42.23
C THR A 929 -17.10 0.61 40.79
N PRO A 930 -15.80 0.70 40.43
CA PRO A 930 -15.36 0.97 39.05
C PRO A 930 -15.93 -0.02 38.02
N PHE A 931 -15.97 -1.31 38.37
CA PHE A 931 -16.59 -2.34 37.55
C PHE A 931 -17.84 -2.89 38.23
N SER A 932 -18.80 -3.40 37.44
CA SER A 932 -19.99 -4.07 37.99
C SER A 932 -19.68 -5.38 38.72
N PHE A 933 -18.46 -5.89 38.55
CA PHE A 933 -17.97 -7.14 39.14
C PHE A 933 -16.90 -6.90 40.23
N GLY A 934 -16.46 -5.67 40.48
CA GLY A 934 -15.45 -5.39 41.50
C GLY A 934 -14.68 -4.08 41.30
N ASP A 935 -13.49 -4.02 41.89
CA ASP A 935 -12.55 -2.90 41.81
C ASP A 935 -11.50 -3.08 40.69
N LEU A 936 -10.58 -2.12 40.57
CA LEU A 936 -9.50 -2.12 39.56
C LEU A 936 -8.48 -3.27 39.71
N ASP A 937 -8.47 -3.96 40.84
CA ASP A 937 -7.59 -5.12 41.10
C ASP A 937 -8.33 -6.45 40.95
N THR A 938 -9.64 -6.41 40.66
CA THR A 938 -10.44 -7.59 40.40
C THR A 938 -10.08 -8.20 39.05
N ASP A 939 -9.91 -9.53 39.01
CA ASP A 939 -9.65 -10.27 37.78
C ASP A 939 -10.83 -10.12 36.80
N PHE A 940 -10.62 -9.31 35.76
CA PHE A 940 -11.62 -9.02 34.74
C PHE A 940 -11.76 -10.15 33.72
N SER A 941 -10.84 -11.12 33.67
CA SER A 941 -10.79 -12.17 32.64
C SER A 941 -12.12 -12.90 32.41
N PRO A 942 -12.95 -13.18 33.44
CA PRO A 942 -14.27 -13.80 33.24
C PRO A 942 -15.37 -12.86 32.74
N PHE A 943 -15.15 -11.55 32.76
CA PHE A 943 -16.20 -10.52 32.65
C PHE A 943 -16.02 -9.54 31.50
N ALA A 944 -14.79 -9.31 31.01
CA ALA A 944 -14.53 -8.32 29.97
C ALA A 944 -13.31 -8.68 29.12
N ASN A 945 -13.38 -8.27 27.85
CA ASN A 945 -12.25 -8.23 26.92
C ASN A 945 -11.53 -6.88 27.07
N LEU A 946 -10.32 -6.89 27.60
CA LEU A 946 -9.53 -5.69 27.88
C LEU A 946 -8.07 -5.87 27.46
N ALA A 947 -7.28 -4.80 27.49
CA ALA A 947 -5.86 -4.86 27.20
C ALA A 947 -5.11 -5.69 28.26
N ASP A 948 -4.90 -6.97 27.98
CA ASP A 948 -4.37 -7.97 28.89
C ASP A 948 -3.01 -8.56 28.40
N ALA A 949 -2.52 -9.63 29.03
CA ALA A 949 -1.29 -10.31 28.62
C ALA A 949 -1.34 -10.90 27.19
N THR A 950 -2.52 -11.09 26.60
CA THR A 950 -2.70 -11.63 25.24
C THR A 950 -2.26 -10.63 24.17
N LEU A 951 -2.28 -9.31 24.46
CA LEU A 951 -1.77 -8.30 23.52
C LEU A 951 -0.30 -8.47 23.16
N SER A 952 0.50 -9.20 23.93
CA SER A 952 1.88 -9.52 23.55
C SER A 952 1.94 -10.41 22.29
N GLU A 953 0.83 -11.06 21.91
CA GLU A 953 0.69 -11.81 20.66
C GLU A 953 0.56 -10.92 19.42
N TYR A 954 0.37 -9.59 19.55
CA TYR A 954 0.44 -8.67 18.41
C TYR A 954 1.80 -8.70 17.72
N VAL A 955 2.83 -9.07 18.49
CA VAL A 955 4.17 -9.30 17.98
C VAL A 955 4.21 -10.63 17.25
N CYS A 956 3.94 -10.61 15.95
CA CYS A 956 3.84 -11.80 15.13
C CYS A 956 5.04 -12.02 14.19
N HIS A 957 5.23 -13.27 13.78
CA HIS A 957 6.26 -13.61 12.81
C HIS A 957 5.96 -12.99 11.42
N PRO A 958 6.88 -12.17 10.86
CA PRO A 958 6.60 -11.35 9.67
C PRO A 958 6.30 -12.18 8.41
N TYR A 959 6.93 -13.34 8.27
CA TYR A 959 6.76 -14.23 7.10
C TYR A 959 5.69 -15.32 7.26
N ARG A 960 4.87 -15.28 8.33
CA ARG A 960 3.82 -16.28 8.57
C ARG A 960 2.46 -15.62 8.44
N LYS A 961 1.57 -16.27 7.68
CA LYS A 961 0.20 -15.77 7.51
C LYS A 961 -0.62 -15.95 8.78
N GLU A 962 -0.37 -17.06 9.47
CA GLU A 962 -0.99 -17.40 10.75
C GLU A 962 -0.54 -16.44 11.87
N ARG A 963 -1.40 -16.29 12.89
CA ARG A 963 -1.04 -15.60 14.13
C ARG A 963 -0.04 -16.46 14.92
N ILE A 964 1.23 -16.30 14.61
CA ILE A 964 2.33 -16.97 15.33
C ILE A 964 3.09 -15.89 16.10
N PRO A 965 2.89 -15.80 17.42
CA PRO A 965 3.63 -14.89 18.26
C PRO A 965 5.14 -15.14 18.14
N LEU A 966 5.91 -14.05 18.16
CA LEU A 966 7.35 -14.09 17.99
C LEU A 966 8.02 -14.59 19.28
N ALA A 967 8.96 -15.53 19.15
CA ALA A 967 9.72 -16.01 20.29
C ALA A 967 10.73 -14.93 20.74
N ASN A 968 10.74 -14.59 22.03
CA ASN A 968 11.66 -13.63 22.66
C ASN A 968 11.53 -12.17 22.20
N ALA A 969 10.29 -11.69 22.00
CA ALA A 969 10.00 -10.28 21.81
C ALA A 969 10.65 -9.43 22.92
N SER A 970 11.36 -8.36 22.57
CA SER A 970 11.89 -7.42 23.55
C SER A 970 10.80 -6.46 24.03
N ARG A 971 11.10 -5.63 25.04
CA ARG A 971 10.21 -4.53 25.46
C ARG A 971 9.99 -3.45 24.38
N TYR A 972 10.83 -3.46 23.34
CA TYR A 972 10.72 -2.57 22.18
C TYR A 972 9.87 -3.17 21.06
N ASP A 973 9.71 -4.49 21.06
CA ASP A 973 8.78 -5.21 20.18
C ASP A 973 7.38 -5.25 20.81
N ASP A 974 7.32 -5.60 22.09
CA ASP A 974 6.11 -5.67 22.91
C ASP A 974 5.95 -4.41 23.78
N TRP A 975 5.51 -3.33 23.15
CA TRP A 975 5.51 -1.99 23.75
C TRP A 975 4.11 -1.49 24.15
N ILE A 976 3.05 -2.13 23.67
CA ILE A 976 1.65 -1.69 23.89
C ILE A 976 1.30 -1.77 25.39
N PRO A 977 0.76 -0.72 26.02
CA PRO A 977 0.29 -0.77 27.40
C PRO A 977 -0.79 -1.84 27.62
N LYS A 978 -0.64 -2.65 28.68
CA LYS A 978 -1.58 -3.74 29.03
C LYS A 978 -1.48 -4.10 30.52
N ASP A 979 -2.51 -4.72 31.08
CA ASP A 979 -2.45 -5.36 32.40
C ASP A 979 -2.03 -6.82 32.27
N ALA A 980 -0.73 -7.07 32.43
CA ALA A 980 -0.16 -8.41 32.29
C ALA A 980 -0.50 -9.38 33.43
N ARG A 981 -1.27 -8.96 34.45
CA ARG A 981 -1.73 -9.83 35.54
C ARG A 981 -2.83 -10.80 35.08
N PHE A 982 -3.58 -10.40 34.06
CA PHE A 982 -4.81 -11.07 33.64
C PHE A 982 -4.72 -11.61 32.21
N ARG A 983 -5.62 -12.53 31.89
CA ARG A 983 -5.70 -13.15 30.56
C ARG A 983 -7.15 -13.56 30.26
N ASP A 984 -7.85 -12.74 29.49
CA ASP A 984 -9.27 -12.90 29.16
C ASP A 984 -9.51 -13.92 28.02
N GLY A 985 -8.46 -14.29 27.29
CA GLY A 985 -8.47 -15.32 26.26
C GLY A 985 -8.98 -14.86 24.89
N SER A 986 -9.20 -13.56 24.70
CA SER A 986 -9.47 -12.93 23.43
C SER A 986 -8.27 -12.09 22.98
N PHE A 987 -8.10 -11.96 21.67
CA PHE A 987 -6.93 -11.29 21.10
C PHE A 987 -7.24 -9.87 20.60
N LEU A 988 -8.42 -9.72 20.02
CA LEU A 988 -9.03 -8.47 19.55
C LEU A 988 -10.46 -8.44 20.08
N SER A 989 -11.32 -7.60 19.51
CA SER A 989 -12.76 -7.80 19.64
C SER A 989 -13.12 -9.26 19.31
N ASP A 990 -14.03 -9.84 20.07
CA ASP A 990 -14.45 -11.24 19.93
C ASP A 990 -15.96 -11.29 19.68
N GLY A 991 -16.50 -12.50 19.53
CA GLY A 991 -17.94 -12.70 19.48
C GLY A 991 -18.62 -12.08 20.71
N VAL A 992 -19.66 -11.29 20.47
CA VAL A 992 -20.40 -10.62 21.54
C VAL A 992 -21.01 -11.63 22.52
N GLY A 993 -21.14 -11.24 23.78
CA GLY A 993 -21.73 -12.09 24.82
C GLY A 993 -20.87 -13.26 25.28
N ARG A 994 -19.56 -13.24 24.97
CA ARG A 994 -18.61 -14.29 25.35
C ARG A 994 -18.37 -14.36 26.86
N TYR A 995 -18.35 -13.21 27.53
CA TYR A 995 -18.02 -13.09 28.94
C TYR A 995 -19.25 -13.22 29.84
N GLN A 996 -19.05 -13.28 31.15
CA GLN A 996 -20.18 -13.34 32.08
C GLN A 996 -20.99 -12.02 32.04
N PRO A 997 -22.32 -12.09 31.93
CA PRO A 997 -23.12 -10.89 31.97
C PRO A 997 -23.17 -10.33 33.40
N HIS A 998 -23.32 -9.02 33.53
CA HIS A 998 -23.58 -8.40 34.83
C HIS A 998 -24.97 -8.79 35.38
N PRO A 999 -25.37 -8.44 36.61
CA PRO A 999 -26.61 -8.91 37.24
C PRO A 999 -27.94 -8.65 36.50
N TRP A 1000 -28.02 -7.66 35.61
CA TRP A 1000 -29.19 -7.45 34.74
C TRP A 1000 -29.15 -8.23 33.42
N GLY A 1001 -28.09 -8.96 33.11
CA GLY A 1001 -28.01 -9.78 31.91
C GLY A 1001 -27.50 -9.09 30.64
N LEU A 1002 -26.92 -7.88 30.74
CA LEU A 1002 -26.11 -7.27 29.67
C LEU A 1002 -24.69 -7.82 29.73
N TYR A 1003 -24.07 -7.89 28.56
CA TYR A 1003 -22.70 -8.35 28.33
C TYR A 1003 -21.83 -7.18 27.88
N ASP A 1004 -20.51 -7.38 27.93
CA ASP A 1004 -19.49 -6.53 27.29
C ASP A 1004 -19.44 -5.05 27.73
N MET A 1005 -20.28 -4.62 28.68
CA MET A 1005 -20.36 -3.24 29.22
C MET A 1005 -19.04 -2.65 29.76
N HIS A 1006 -18.01 -3.49 29.98
CA HIS A 1006 -16.70 -3.11 30.51
C HIS A 1006 -15.54 -3.42 29.53
N GLY A 1007 -15.80 -3.78 28.27
CA GLY A 1007 -14.74 -4.17 27.32
C GLY A 1007 -15.21 -4.37 25.89
N ASN A 1008 -14.41 -5.10 25.11
CA ASN A 1008 -14.65 -5.46 23.70
C ASN A 1008 -14.52 -4.27 22.72
N VAL A 1009 -15.48 -3.34 22.68
CA VAL A 1009 -15.43 -2.12 21.85
C VAL A 1009 -16.08 -0.92 22.54
N TRP A 1010 -15.71 0.30 22.14
CA TRP A 1010 -16.43 1.51 22.56
C TRP A 1010 -17.79 1.62 21.87
N GLU A 1011 -18.79 2.16 22.58
CA GLU A 1011 -20.17 2.29 22.09
C GLU A 1011 -20.60 3.76 21.94
N TRP A 1012 -21.35 4.05 20.88
CA TRP A 1012 -21.94 5.38 20.67
C TRP A 1012 -23.14 5.63 21.60
N THR A 1013 -23.18 6.81 22.22
CA THR A 1013 -24.34 7.36 22.95
C THR A 1013 -24.91 8.57 22.21
N ARG A 1014 -26.12 9.04 22.57
CA ARG A 1014 -26.79 10.21 21.94
C ARG A 1014 -27.03 11.37 22.91
#